data_AF-A0A0U1LSA9-F1
#
_entry.id   AF-A0A0U1LSA9-F1
#
_cell.length_a   1.000
_cell.length_b   1.000
_cell.length_c   1.000
_cell.angle_alpha   90.00
_cell.angle_beta   90.00
_cell.angle_gamma   90.00
#
_symmetry.space_group_name_H-M   'P 1'
#
loop_
_entity.id
_entity.type
_entity.pdbx_description
1 polymer ?
#
loop_
_entity_poly.entity_id
_entity_poly.type
_entity_poly.pdbx_seq_one_letter_code
_entity_poly.pdbx_strand_id
1 'polypeptide(L)'
;MSTQPHKYAHLPGSASVPSSSGPPKVFGDKDLADVPAELMYELRQLEDMFVVTQAELKRITNHFARELEKGLTKDGGNIPMNVAWVFDFPTGHEKGKFITLDMGGTNLRVCEVELTDGRGRHELTQDKFPMPEGLKTSIANNLWGFVADCTAKFIHDHCLSSGEVLPLSFTFSFPVDVDGVEGHDVVPQLQAALAERNVPVKIIAVVNGTTGTLVASRYRDPATRIGSIFSTGVNAAYMESCSEIPKMKDRNLPPDSEVAINTEYGAFDNGQKVLPRTQFDRIIDEDSPRPGQQLYEKMVAGLYIGEILRLVFLDLHQRNHMFRGQDVSLLRQRNTIDALFLSTIEEDKSEALHDISFIFNQALGIKPTSPELKVAQYLTELIATRSARLYPCGIAAICLKKGLKACHVGVDGSVFNKYSHFRDRATQALKEICDWPDDLANPITLHSAEDGSGVGAALIAALVLERSKAKLTSSLTSLGKICWLRLESETVRFTIIPDQGTQVWAALPAEAIFDESYILESAVGVINLEVPIGSLSRALRSAVGARSAQLRLTRKGRTPLLVLTIVTSSWKPRTDPLGIDGNNAVSAFGEDHGDGLMQPPRDGGRDRETVITQEIPIRLLHQSAVEGLHEPHCREPDVHIILPSLAQLKAISDRFTKLAVSNSKSNGQGPLSSSAFGPKLEMSANMHGSLKLGIATDSLRISSVWTGLVNPPLDPNQMGDTDMDELPSERMRRLGAEANGDEEAGWAKVRIDGKDWGRVLSVGRLSPKVVACFIHETALVLYVYLRGGYSGEESCLTYYINSYAT
;
A
#
# COMPACT_ATOMS: atom_id res chain seq x y z
N MET A 1 -45.81 30.49 21.38
CA MET A 1 -45.10 31.75 21.64
C MET A 1 -43.67 31.58 21.12
N SER A 2 -43.38 32.28 20.03
CA SER A 2 -42.15 32.19 19.24
C SER A 2 -40.99 32.91 19.94
N THR A 3 -39.84 32.27 20.03
CA THR A 3 -38.55 32.86 20.44
C THR A 3 -37.70 33.11 19.20
N GLN A 4 -37.43 34.39 18.93
CA GLN A 4 -36.55 34.85 17.85
C GLN A 4 -35.06 34.51 18.15
N PRO A 5 -34.23 34.24 17.12
CA PRO A 5 -32.79 34.09 17.29
C PRO A 5 -32.09 35.46 17.26
N HIS A 6 -31.18 35.68 18.22
CA HIS A 6 -30.36 36.89 18.30
C HIS A 6 -29.31 36.93 17.17
N LYS A 7 -29.27 38.08 16.48
CA LYS A 7 -28.25 38.47 15.51
C LYS A 7 -26.91 38.71 16.23
N TYR A 8 -25.83 38.11 15.72
CA TYR A 8 -24.46 38.47 16.09
C TYR A 8 -24.13 39.86 15.55
N ALA A 9 -23.81 40.79 16.45
CA ALA A 9 -23.26 42.09 16.11
C ALA A 9 -21.73 41.99 16.04
N HIS A 10 -21.15 42.44 14.92
CA HIS A 10 -19.72 42.62 14.75
C HIS A 10 -19.19 43.66 15.74
N LEU A 11 -18.20 43.27 16.55
CA LEU A 11 -17.32 44.19 17.29
C LEU A 11 -15.98 44.33 16.53
N PRO A 12 -15.39 45.54 16.43
CA PRO A 12 -14.17 45.77 15.69
C PRO A 12 -12.90 45.46 16.51
N GLY A 13 -11.94 44.79 15.87
CA GLY A 13 -10.50 44.87 16.14
C GLY A 13 -10.03 44.46 17.53
N SER A 14 -9.95 43.15 17.83
CA SER A 14 -8.94 42.66 18.76
C SER A 14 -7.61 42.58 18.02
N ALA A 15 -6.63 43.38 18.43
CA ALA A 15 -5.26 43.23 17.97
C ALA A 15 -4.80 41.79 18.29
N SER A 16 -4.46 41.04 17.24
CA SER A 16 -3.85 39.72 17.33
C SER A 16 -2.55 39.83 18.11
N VAL A 17 -2.52 39.32 19.34
CA VAL A 17 -1.26 39.02 20.01
C VAL A 17 -0.58 37.92 19.18
N PRO A 18 0.65 38.13 18.66
CA PRO A 18 1.29 37.14 17.81
C PRO A 18 1.70 35.92 18.64
N SER A 19 1.17 34.75 18.26
CA SER A 19 1.55 33.44 18.81
C SER A 19 3.05 33.19 18.62
N SER A 20 3.72 32.68 19.66
CA SER A 20 5.14 32.34 19.64
C SER A 20 5.37 31.05 18.85
N SER A 21 5.60 31.18 17.53
CA SER A 21 5.87 30.08 16.60
C SER A 21 7.34 29.65 16.54
N GLY A 22 8.28 30.42 17.13
CA GLY A 22 9.73 30.13 17.13
C GLY A 22 10.20 29.20 18.26
N PRO A 23 11.52 29.04 18.50
CA PRO A 23 12.01 28.63 19.82
C PRO A 23 11.28 29.47 20.88
N PRO A 24 11.04 28.95 22.11
CA PRO A 24 10.42 29.76 23.15
C PRO A 24 11.10 31.13 23.10
N LYS A 25 10.30 32.20 22.90
CA LYS A 25 10.83 33.56 23.05
C LYS A 25 11.57 33.50 24.38
N VAL A 26 12.82 33.97 24.43
CA VAL A 26 13.52 34.18 25.71
C VAL A 26 12.49 34.91 26.57
N PHE A 27 11.84 34.16 27.47
CA PHE A 27 10.62 34.65 28.11
C PHE A 27 11.14 35.78 28.95
N GLY A 28 10.69 37.01 28.62
CA GLY A 28 11.41 38.21 29.03
C GLY A 28 11.70 38.15 30.51
N ASP A 29 12.89 38.60 30.94
CA ASP A 29 13.35 38.61 32.35
C ASP A 29 12.30 39.11 33.37
N LYS A 30 11.21 39.74 32.91
CA LYS A 30 10.06 40.17 33.70
C LYS A 30 9.16 39.04 34.22
N ASP A 31 8.92 37.96 33.47
CA ASP A 31 7.94 36.93 33.88
C ASP A 31 8.53 35.91 34.88
N LEU A 32 9.86 35.70 34.81
CA LEU A 32 10.64 34.90 35.77
C LEU A 32 11.37 35.76 36.81
N ALA A 33 11.00 37.05 36.95
CA ALA A 33 11.71 37.98 37.83
C ALA A 33 11.70 37.57 39.32
N ASP A 34 10.70 36.80 39.73
CA ASP A 34 10.52 36.24 41.08
C ASP A 34 11.12 34.83 41.24
N VAL A 35 11.73 34.27 40.19
CA VAL A 35 12.41 32.97 40.26
C VAL A 35 13.77 33.13 40.95
N PRO A 36 14.09 32.28 41.95
CA PRO A 36 15.38 32.35 42.65
C PRO A 36 16.57 32.22 41.70
N ALA A 37 17.65 32.97 41.97
CA ALA A 37 18.85 33.01 41.12
C ALA A 37 19.48 31.63 40.89
N GLU A 38 19.45 30.75 41.90
CA GLU A 38 19.92 29.36 41.78
C GLU A 38 19.10 28.59 40.74
N LEU A 39 17.77 28.70 40.79
CA LEU A 39 16.87 28.01 39.86
C LEU A 39 16.97 28.61 38.44
N MET A 40 17.16 29.93 38.33
CA MET A 40 17.44 30.59 37.04
C MET A 40 18.75 30.12 36.40
N TYR A 41 19.79 29.86 37.19
CA TYR A 41 21.05 29.32 36.70
C TYR A 41 20.85 27.92 36.09
N GLU A 42 20.09 27.07 36.78
CA GLU A 42 19.75 25.73 36.30
C GLU A 42 18.89 25.75 35.02
N LEU A 43 17.91 26.65 34.96
CA LEU A 43 17.09 26.83 33.76
C LEU A 43 17.91 27.18 32.53
N ARG A 44 18.92 28.06 32.66
CA ARG A 44 19.80 28.42 31.54
C ARG A 44 20.59 27.22 31.04
N GLN A 45 21.07 26.36 31.93
CA GLN A 45 21.77 25.13 31.51
C GLN A 45 20.82 24.18 30.77
N LEU A 46 19.58 24.04 31.24
CA LEU A 46 18.57 23.22 30.57
C LEU A 46 18.19 23.82 29.21
N GLU A 47 18.05 25.14 29.11
CA GLU A 47 17.81 25.86 27.85
C GLU A 47 18.91 25.54 26.83
N ASP A 48 20.19 25.69 27.22
CA ASP A 48 21.34 25.35 26.37
C ASP A 48 21.34 23.89 25.91
N MET A 49 20.80 22.96 26.73
CA MET A 49 20.72 21.54 26.41
C MET A 49 19.56 21.17 25.46
N PHE A 50 18.41 21.86 25.57
CA PHE A 50 17.18 21.49 24.85
C PHE A 50 16.92 22.35 23.60
N VAL A 51 17.48 23.54 23.50
CA VAL A 51 17.33 24.38 22.31
C VAL A 51 18.01 23.72 21.10
N VAL A 52 17.26 23.55 20.02
CA VAL A 52 17.77 23.04 18.73
C VAL A 52 17.78 24.16 17.71
N THR A 53 18.97 24.58 17.31
CA THR A 53 19.17 25.70 16.38
C THR A 53 18.78 25.34 14.95
N GLN A 54 18.51 26.35 14.11
CA GLN A 54 18.27 26.16 12.68
C GLN A 54 19.44 25.41 12.00
N ALA A 55 20.68 25.71 12.38
CA ALA A 55 21.86 25.04 11.84
C ALA A 55 21.88 23.54 12.16
N GLU A 56 21.48 23.17 13.38
CA GLU A 56 21.35 21.77 13.79
C GLU A 56 20.21 21.07 13.06
N LEU A 57 19.05 21.71 12.91
CA LEU A 57 17.94 21.15 12.13
C LEU A 57 18.36 20.81 10.70
N LYS A 58 19.10 21.70 10.04
CA LYS A 58 19.64 21.44 8.70
C LYS A 58 20.67 20.32 8.70
N ARG A 59 21.57 20.28 9.69
CA ARG A 59 22.57 19.20 9.83
C ARG A 59 21.90 17.84 10.00
N ILE A 60 20.91 17.76 10.88
CA ILE A 60 20.13 16.55 11.17
C ILE A 60 19.38 16.12 9.91
N THR A 61 18.60 17.00 9.28
CA THR A 61 17.83 16.71 8.06
C THR A 61 18.71 16.20 6.91
N ASN A 62 19.87 16.82 6.69
CA ASN A 62 20.80 16.37 5.64
C ASN A 62 21.40 14.99 5.95
N HIS A 63 21.70 14.68 7.21
CA HIS A 63 22.16 13.33 7.57
C HIS A 63 21.03 12.31 7.45
N PHE A 64 19.82 12.68 7.85
CA PHE A 64 18.61 11.87 7.75
C PHE A 64 18.33 11.46 6.30
N ALA A 65 18.41 12.39 5.34
CA ALA A 65 18.22 12.09 3.93
C ALA A 65 19.20 11.02 3.41
N ARG A 66 20.46 11.08 3.83
CA ARG A 66 21.49 10.07 3.48
C ARG A 66 21.20 8.71 4.11
N GLU A 67 20.73 8.67 5.35
CA GLU A 67 20.36 7.41 6.01
C GLU A 67 19.09 6.79 5.39
N LEU A 68 18.15 7.61 4.88
CA LEU A 68 17.01 7.12 4.08
C LEU A 68 17.48 6.46 2.77
N GLU A 69 18.40 7.11 2.04
CA GLU A 69 19.02 6.52 0.84
C GLU A 69 19.74 5.22 1.16
N LYS A 70 20.53 5.22 2.24
CA LYS A 70 21.25 4.04 2.72
C LYS A 70 20.31 2.89 3.05
N GLY A 71 19.17 3.14 3.70
CA GLY A 71 18.16 2.11 4.00
C GLY A 71 17.52 1.44 2.77
N LEU A 72 17.57 2.08 1.60
CA LEU A 72 17.09 1.49 0.34
C LEU A 72 18.16 0.62 -0.38
N THR A 73 19.42 0.67 0.07
CA THR A 73 20.52 -0.13 -0.49
C THR A 73 20.42 -1.62 -0.08
N LYS A 74 21.19 -2.49 -0.74
CA LYS A 74 21.27 -3.92 -0.38
C LYS A 74 21.93 -4.15 0.98
N ASP A 75 22.91 -3.32 1.34
CA ASP A 75 23.62 -3.40 2.62
C ASP A 75 22.76 -2.88 3.79
N GLY A 76 21.72 -2.10 3.48
CA GLY A 76 20.82 -1.52 4.45
C GLY A 76 21.44 -0.40 5.29
N GLY A 77 20.68 0.07 6.27
CA GLY A 77 21.08 1.10 7.21
C GLY A 77 20.30 1.00 8.51
N ASN A 78 20.49 1.98 9.40
CA ASN A 78 19.74 2.02 10.66
C ASN A 78 18.23 2.22 10.40
N ILE A 79 17.88 2.98 9.35
CA ILE A 79 16.50 3.15 8.91
C ILE A 79 16.13 1.98 7.98
N PRO A 80 15.12 1.16 8.33
CA PRO A 80 14.78 -0.04 7.55
C PRO A 80 14.29 0.22 6.12
N MET A 81 13.51 1.28 5.89
CA MET A 81 12.92 1.62 4.58
C MET A 81 12.15 0.45 3.94
N ASN A 82 11.21 -0.12 4.69
CA ASN A 82 10.46 -1.32 4.32
C ASN A 82 9.57 -1.07 3.09
N VAL A 83 9.61 -2.00 2.12
CA VAL A 83 8.76 -1.95 0.93
C VAL A 83 7.37 -2.46 1.29
N ALA A 84 6.35 -1.61 1.18
CA ALA A 84 4.99 -1.90 1.61
C ALA A 84 4.09 -2.48 0.51
N TRP A 85 4.62 -2.67 -0.71
CA TRP A 85 3.95 -3.33 -1.83
C TRP A 85 2.64 -2.70 -2.33
N VAL A 86 2.41 -1.42 -2.00
CA VAL A 86 1.36 -0.58 -2.60
C VAL A 86 1.99 0.20 -3.76
N PHE A 87 1.49 0.06 -4.98
CA PHE A 87 2.17 0.59 -6.18
C PHE A 87 1.51 1.83 -6.78
N ASP A 88 0.29 2.12 -6.34
CA ASP A 88 -0.55 3.15 -6.94
C ASP A 88 -1.19 3.96 -5.80
N PHE A 89 -1.42 5.24 -6.07
CA PHE A 89 -2.25 6.06 -5.20
C PHE A 89 -3.72 5.80 -5.49
N PRO A 90 -4.60 5.93 -4.47
CA PRO A 90 -6.02 5.88 -4.72
C PRO A 90 -6.45 7.08 -5.56
N THR A 91 -7.40 6.81 -6.44
CA THR A 91 -8.01 7.74 -7.40
C THR A 91 -9.03 8.65 -6.73
N GLY A 92 -9.62 8.21 -5.61
CA GLY A 92 -10.76 8.87 -4.99
C GLY A 92 -12.10 8.21 -5.36
N HIS A 93 -12.09 7.17 -6.20
CA HIS A 93 -13.29 6.55 -6.77
C HIS A 93 -13.39 5.05 -6.50
N GLU A 94 -12.52 4.54 -5.62
CA GLU A 94 -12.55 3.17 -5.13
C GLU A 94 -13.91 2.85 -4.47
N LYS A 95 -14.38 1.60 -4.62
CA LYS A 95 -15.68 1.15 -4.10
C LYS A 95 -15.57 -0.24 -3.47
N GLY A 96 -16.52 -0.55 -2.60
CA GLY A 96 -16.69 -1.89 -2.03
C GLY A 96 -16.72 -1.89 -0.51
N LYS A 97 -17.07 -3.04 0.06
CA LYS A 97 -17.10 -3.29 1.51
C LYS A 97 -15.87 -4.09 1.92
N PHE A 98 -15.18 -3.63 2.94
CA PHE A 98 -13.95 -4.23 3.43
C PHE A 98 -13.99 -4.38 4.93
N ILE A 99 -13.55 -5.53 5.44
CA ILE A 99 -13.25 -5.69 6.86
C ILE A 99 -11.82 -5.24 7.11
N THR A 100 -11.59 -4.49 8.18
CA THR A 100 -10.24 -4.09 8.57
C THR A 100 -10.01 -4.45 10.02
N LEU A 101 -8.89 -5.12 10.29
CA LEU A 101 -8.42 -5.42 11.63
C LEU A 101 -7.27 -4.48 11.96
N ASP A 102 -7.37 -3.79 13.08
CA ASP A 102 -6.30 -2.93 13.60
C ASP A 102 -5.92 -3.42 15.00
N MET A 103 -4.80 -4.14 15.08
CA MET A 103 -4.33 -4.69 16.34
C MET A 103 -3.42 -3.68 17.03
N GLY A 104 -4.00 -2.92 17.95
CA GLY A 104 -3.29 -1.97 18.81
C GLY A 104 -2.65 -2.64 20.04
N GLY A 105 -1.89 -1.84 20.81
CA GLY A 105 -1.33 -2.30 22.07
C GLY A 105 -2.36 -2.52 23.18
N THR A 106 -3.52 -1.87 23.15
CA THR A 106 -4.50 -1.97 24.27
C THR A 106 -5.82 -2.57 23.82
N ASN A 107 -6.18 -2.35 22.56
CA ASN A 107 -7.44 -2.81 21.99
C ASN A 107 -7.17 -3.38 20.60
N LEU A 108 -7.86 -4.47 20.27
CA LEU A 108 -8.12 -4.87 18.90
C LEU A 108 -9.32 -4.07 18.40
N ARG A 109 -9.21 -3.50 17.20
CA ARG A 109 -10.32 -2.82 16.54
C ARG A 109 -10.70 -3.56 15.27
N VAL A 110 -11.98 -3.81 15.11
CA VAL A 110 -12.56 -4.43 13.90
C VAL A 110 -13.46 -3.38 13.27
N CYS A 111 -13.28 -3.13 11.97
CA CYS A 111 -14.13 -2.20 11.24
C CYS A 111 -14.71 -2.83 9.97
N GLU A 112 -15.91 -2.41 9.59
CA GLU A 112 -16.40 -2.45 8.22
C GLU A 112 -16.19 -1.06 7.62
N VAL A 113 -15.47 -1.00 6.51
CA VAL A 113 -15.32 0.21 5.69
C VAL A 113 -16.07 0.00 4.39
N GLU A 114 -17.08 0.83 4.16
CA GLU A 114 -17.78 0.90 2.88
C GLU A 114 -17.27 2.10 2.09
N LEU A 115 -16.54 1.85 1.00
CA LEU A 115 -16.11 2.89 0.07
C LEU A 115 -17.29 3.22 -0.86
N THR A 116 -17.85 4.43 -0.70
CA THR A 116 -19.13 4.82 -1.31
C THR A 116 -18.96 5.66 -2.57
N ASP A 117 -20.08 5.90 -3.26
CA ASP A 117 -20.12 6.77 -4.44
C ASP A 117 -19.83 8.24 -4.05
N GLY A 118 -18.62 8.70 -4.32
CA GLY A 118 -18.22 10.10 -4.17
C GLY A 118 -16.73 10.24 -3.91
N ARG A 119 -16.12 11.30 -4.44
CA ARG A 119 -14.67 11.47 -4.34
C ARG A 119 -14.22 11.54 -2.88
N GLY A 120 -13.47 10.54 -2.42
CA GLY A 120 -12.93 10.52 -1.06
C GLY A 120 -13.97 10.19 0.03
N ARG A 121 -15.15 9.67 -0.33
CA ARG A 121 -16.22 9.32 0.63
C ARG A 121 -16.12 7.85 1.06
N HIS A 122 -16.48 7.61 2.32
CA HIS A 122 -16.56 6.28 2.91
C HIS A 122 -17.55 6.31 4.10
N GLU A 123 -18.06 5.14 4.47
CA GLU A 123 -18.79 4.90 5.71
C GLU A 123 -17.98 3.91 6.56
N LEU A 124 -17.99 4.10 7.88
CA LEU A 124 -17.18 3.33 8.82
C LEU A 124 -18.04 2.87 9.99
N THR A 125 -18.15 1.55 10.14
CA THR A 125 -18.69 0.88 11.34
C THR A 125 -17.53 0.22 12.06
N GLN A 126 -17.40 0.35 13.37
CA GLN A 126 -16.26 -0.21 14.12
C GLN A 126 -16.63 -0.62 15.54
N ASP A 127 -16.01 -1.70 16.01
CA ASP A 127 -16.01 -2.09 17.42
C ASP A 127 -14.58 -2.20 17.97
N LYS A 128 -14.43 -1.93 19.26
CA LYS A 128 -13.17 -2.05 19.99
C LYS A 128 -13.28 -3.15 21.03
N PHE A 129 -12.34 -4.08 20.99
CA PHE A 129 -12.21 -5.21 21.90
C PHE A 129 -10.96 -5.03 22.76
N PRO A 130 -11.09 -4.89 24.09
CA PRO A 130 -9.93 -4.82 24.99
C PRO A 130 -9.07 -6.07 24.86
N MET A 131 -7.75 -5.91 24.74
CA MET A 131 -6.86 -7.06 24.68
C MET A 131 -6.72 -7.70 26.08
N PRO A 132 -6.96 -9.02 26.22
CA PRO A 132 -6.75 -9.72 27.49
C PRO A 132 -5.31 -9.60 28.01
N GLU A 133 -5.18 -9.54 29.33
CA GLU A 133 -3.88 -9.53 30.00
C GLU A 133 -3.12 -10.84 29.70
N GLY A 134 -1.83 -10.74 29.39
CA GLY A 134 -0.99 -11.90 29.02
C GLY A 134 -1.14 -12.40 27.58
N LEU A 135 -2.11 -11.91 26.79
CA LEU A 135 -2.30 -12.37 25.41
C LEU A 135 -1.07 -12.07 24.51
N LYS A 136 -0.40 -10.95 24.76
CA LYS A 136 0.81 -10.50 24.03
C LYS A 136 2.06 -11.30 24.30
N THR A 137 2.05 -12.14 25.34
CA THR A 137 3.16 -13.03 25.73
C THR A 137 2.70 -14.48 25.71
N SER A 138 1.61 -14.76 24.99
CA SER A 138 1.03 -16.10 24.90
C SER A 138 1.59 -16.87 23.70
N ILE A 139 0.87 -17.89 23.24
CA ILE A 139 1.17 -18.66 22.04
C ILE A 139 0.32 -18.18 20.87
N ALA A 140 0.80 -18.39 19.63
CA ALA A 140 0.12 -17.98 18.40
C ALA A 140 -1.39 -18.36 18.36
N ASN A 141 -1.73 -19.59 18.75
CA ASN A 141 -3.12 -20.07 18.73
C ASN A 141 -4.07 -19.23 19.61
N ASN A 142 -3.60 -18.77 20.77
CA ASN A 142 -4.41 -17.95 21.67
C ASN A 142 -4.63 -16.55 21.09
N LEU A 143 -3.57 -15.95 20.53
CA LEU A 143 -3.64 -14.65 19.87
C LEU A 143 -4.62 -14.68 18.70
N TRP A 144 -4.42 -15.61 17.76
CA TRP A 144 -5.25 -15.68 16.56
C TRP A 144 -6.66 -16.16 16.85
N GLY A 145 -6.83 -17.05 17.84
CA GLY A 145 -8.14 -17.43 18.35
C GLY A 145 -8.94 -16.22 18.83
N PHE A 146 -8.33 -15.37 19.69
CA PHE A 146 -8.97 -14.15 20.16
C PHE A 146 -9.33 -13.18 19.02
N VAL A 147 -8.40 -12.94 18.09
CA VAL A 147 -8.67 -12.05 16.94
C VAL A 147 -9.82 -12.60 16.09
N ALA A 148 -9.86 -13.90 15.85
CA ALA A 148 -10.91 -14.55 15.07
C ALA A 148 -12.27 -14.53 15.81
N ASP A 149 -12.29 -14.73 17.13
CA ASP A 149 -13.50 -14.61 17.97
C ASP A 149 -14.08 -13.18 17.92
N CYS A 150 -13.24 -12.16 18.06
CA CYS A 150 -13.66 -10.76 17.94
C CYS A 150 -14.21 -10.45 16.54
N THR A 151 -13.57 -10.96 15.50
CA THR A 151 -14.01 -10.75 14.11
C THR A 151 -15.35 -11.44 13.84
N ALA A 152 -15.52 -12.68 14.32
CA ALA A 152 -16.77 -13.42 14.22
C ALA A 152 -17.91 -12.69 14.93
N LYS A 153 -17.66 -12.22 16.15
CA LYS A 153 -18.62 -11.43 16.93
C LYS A 153 -19.04 -10.16 16.20
N PHE A 154 -18.07 -9.40 15.66
CA PHE A 154 -18.36 -8.18 14.91
C PHE A 154 -19.27 -8.45 13.69
N ILE A 155 -18.93 -9.45 12.87
CA ILE A 155 -19.71 -9.79 11.68
C ILE A 155 -21.14 -10.23 12.03
N HIS A 156 -21.29 -11.00 13.11
CA HIS A 156 -22.59 -11.41 13.62
C HIS A 156 -23.42 -10.22 14.12
N ASP A 157 -22.84 -9.37 14.97
CA ASP A 157 -23.55 -8.27 15.63
C ASP A 157 -24.01 -7.19 14.65
N HIS A 158 -23.24 -6.94 13.58
CA HIS A 158 -23.57 -5.99 12.52
C HIS A 158 -24.30 -6.63 11.33
N CYS A 159 -24.69 -7.91 11.42
CA CYS A 159 -25.43 -8.64 10.38
C CYS A 159 -24.78 -8.60 8.99
N LEU A 160 -23.44 -8.64 8.93
CA LEU A 160 -22.68 -8.48 7.68
C LEU A 160 -22.65 -9.75 6.81
N SER A 161 -23.20 -10.86 7.31
CA SER A 161 -23.23 -12.15 6.64
C SER A 161 -24.44 -12.29 5.71
N SER A 162 -24.27 -11.93 4.43
CA SER A 162 -25.21 -12.17 3.31
C SER A 162 -24.93 -13.47 2.55
N GLY A 163 -23.93 -14.26 2.98
CA GLY A 163 -23.40 -15.43 2.25
C GLY A 163 -22.17 -15.14 1.41
N GLU A 164 -21.68 -13.90 1.41
CA GLU A 164 -20.48 -13.45 0.68
C GLU A 164 -19.23 -13.47 1.57
N VAL A 165 -18.07 -13.81 0.99
CA VAL A 165 -16.77 -13.73 1.66
C VAL A 165 -16.23 -12.31 1.57
N LEU A 166 -16.11 -11.63 2.70
CA LEU A 166 -15.67 -10.23 2.75
C LEU A 166 -14.14 -10.11 2.67
N PRO A 167 -13.61 -9.19 1.84
CA PRO A 167 -12.18 -8.91 1.81
C PRO A 167 -11.73 -8.25 3.10
N LEU A 168 -10.68 -8.79 3.72
CA LEU A 168 -10.13 -8.35 4.98
C LEU A 168 -8.73 -7.76 4.79
N SER A 169 -8.45 -6.61 5.37
CA SER A 169 -7.09 -6.10 5.53
C SER A 169 -6.68 -6.12 6.99
N PHE A 170 -5.46 -6.56 7.25
CA PHE A 170 -4.92 -6.65 8.60
C PHE A 170 -3.83 -5.59 8.81
N THR A 171 -4.15 -4.55 9.56
CA THR A 171 -3.18 -3.57 10.02
C THR A 171 -2.43 -4.13 11.23
N PHE A 172 -1.15 -4.46 11.01
CA PHE A 172 -0.27 -5.07 11.98
C PHE A 172 0.87 -4.12 12.33
N SER A 173 0.67 -3.33 13.39
CA SER A 173 1.50 -2.17 13.70
C SER A 173 2.57 -2.42 14.78
N PHE A 174 2.69 -3.64 15.32
CA PHE A 174 3.59 -3.91 16.43
C PHE A 174 4.36 -5.23 16.27
N PRO A 175 5.65 -5.28 16.67
CA PRO A 175 6.29 -6.55 16.98
C PRO A 175 5.61 -7.14 18.22
N VAL A 176 5.09 -8.37 18.10
CA VAL A 176 4.53 -9.13 19.24
C VAL A 176 5.49 -10.23 19.63
N ASP A 177 5.80 -10.31 20.92
CA ASP A 177 6.67 -11.34 21.51
C ASP A 177 5.80 -12.54 21.89
N VAL A 178 5.25 -13.20 20.86
CA VAL A 178 4.33 -14.34 20.96
C VAL A 178 5.02 -15.54 20.36
N ASP A 179 5.10 -16.62 21.14
CA ASP A 179 5.75 -17.84 20.70
C ASP A 179 5.01 -18.45 19.49
N GLY A 180 5.76 -18.73 18.43
CA GLY A 180 5.24 -19.16 17.12
C GLY A 180 4.77 -18.05 16.17
N VAL A 181 4.86 -16.77 16.54
CA VAL A 181 4.53 -15.63 15.64
C VAL A 181 5.79 -14.98 15.07
N GLU A 182 6.82 -14.76 15.89
CA GLU A 182 8.07 -14.15 15.43
C GLU A 182 8.74 -14.99 14.33
N GLY A 183 9.17 -14.33 13.25
CA GLY A 183 9.81 -15.00 12.10
C GLY A 183 8.86 -15.77 11.18
N HIS A 184 7.56 -15.80 11.47
CA HIS A 184 6.56 -16.51 10.68
C HIS A 184 5.64 -15.55 9.92
N ASP A 185 5.06 -16.04 8.82
CA ASP A 185 3.99 -15.31 8.13
C ASP A 185 2.70 -15.40 8.96
N VAL A 186 2.17 -14.24 9.35
CA VAL A 186 0.96 -14.13 10.17
C VAL A 186 -0.32 -14.40 9.37
N VAL A 187 -0.29 -14.26 8.04
CA VAL A 187 -1.48 -14.40 7.20
C VAL A 187 -2.05 -15.81 7.23
N PRO A 188 -1.27 -16.89 6.99
CA PRO A 188 -1.79 -18.25 7.05
C PRO A 188 -2.31 -18.61 8.45
N GLN A 189 -1.64 -18.14 9.51
CA GLN A 189 -2.01 -18.43 10.88
C GLN A 189 -3.38 -17.81 11.23
N LEU A 190 -3.56 -16.51 10.93
CA LEU A 190 -4.83 -15.83 11.17
C LEU A 190 -5.94 -16.35 10.25
N GLN A 191 -5.64 -16.63 8.97
CA GLN A 191 -6.61 -17.19 8.03
C GLN A 191 -7.13 -18.56 8.49
N ALA A 192 -6.27 -19.42 9.05
CA ALA A 192 -6.66 -20.69 9.63
C ALA A 192 -7.59 -20.50 10.84
N ALA A 193 -7.24 -19.61 11.77
CA ALA A 193 -8.06 -19.33 12.96
C ALA A 193 -9.45 -18.75 12.60
N LEU A 194 -9.53 -17.93 11.55
CA LEU A 194 -10.79 -17.41 10.99
C LEU A 194 -11.62 -18.52 10.33
N ALA A 195 -10.97 -19.42 9.58
CA ALA A 195 -11.64 -20.56 8.93
C ALA A 195 -12.20 -21.56 9.96
N GLU A 196 -11.48 -21.86 11.04
CA GLU A 196 -11.96 -22.74 12.14
C GLU A 196 -13.27 -22.25 12.77
N ARG A 197 -13.51 -20.94 12.73
CA ARG A 197 -14.72 -20.29 13.26
C ARG A 197 -15.78 -20.01 12.19
N ASN A 198 -15.58 -20.49 10.96
CA ASN A 198 -16.45 -20.25 9.81
C ASN A 198 -16.71 -18.75 9.55
N VAL A 199 -15.71 -17.89 9.82
CA VAL A 199 -15.83 -16.46 9.56
C VAL A 199 -15.72 -16.23 8.05
N PRO A 200 -16.72 -15.60 7.39
CA PRO A 200 -16.74 -15.45 5.93
C PRO A 200 -15.85 -14.28 5.50
N VAL A 201 -14.54 -14.37 5.76
CA VAL A 201 -13.57 -13.33 5.43
C VAL A 201 -12.32 -13.90 4.78
N LYS A 202 -11.65 -13.05 4.02
CA LYS A 202 -10.41 -13.39 3.34
C LYS A 202 -9.36 -12.30 3.46
N ILE A 203 -8.19 -12.63 3.99
CA ILE A 203 -7.11 -11.66 4.16
C ILE A 203 -6.50 -11.32 2.78
N ILE A 204 -6.64 -10.07 2.36
CA ILE A 204 -6.14 -9.52 1.11
C ILE A 204 -4.77 -8.87 1.29
N ALA A 205 -4.58 -8.18 2.41
CA ALA A 205 -3.37 -7.41 2.66
C ALA A 205 -3.01 -7.36 4.15
N VAL A 206 -1.71 -7.32 4.42
CA VAL A 206 -1.17 -6.89 5.72
C VAL A 206 -0.60 -5.49 5.53
N VAL A 207 -0.99 -4.57 6.40
CA VAL A 207 -0.75 -3.14 6.24
C VAL A 207 -0.01 -2.61 7.47
N ASN A 208 0.93 -1.70 7.25
CA ASN A 208 1.46 -0.86 8.31
C ASN A 208 0.59 0.41 8.42
N GLY A 209 0.22 0.80 9.65
CA GLY A 209 -0.65 1.95 9.88
C GLY A 209 -0.21 3.22 9.15
N THR A 210 1.11 3.49 9.09
CA THR A 210 1.68 4.66 8.40
C THR A 210 1.46 4.63 6.89
N THR A 211 1.57 3.46 6.25
CA THR A 211 1.24 3.29 4.83
C THR A 211 -0.25 3.49 4.59
N GLY A 212 -1.08 2.98 5.50
CA GLY A 212 -2.52 3.27 5.51
C GLY A 212 -2.82 4.77 5.60
N THR A 213 -2.15 5.50 6.49
CA THR A 213 -2.27 6.96 6.65
C THR A 213 -1.93 7.70 5.35
N LEU A 214 -0.88 7.30 4.64
CA LEU A 214 -0.53 7.86 3.33
C LEU A 214 -1.66 7.68 2.32
N VAL A 215 -2.18 6.46 2.20
CA VAL A 215 -3.22 6.09 1.23
C VAL A 215 -4.54 6.79 1.56
N ALA A 216 -4.98 6.72 2.81
CA ALA A 216 -6.23 7.36 3.28
C ALA A 216 -6.19 8.88 3.09
N SER A 217 -5.07 9.52 3.46
CA SER A 217 -4.91 10.98 3.29
C SER A 217 -4.92 11.37 1.81
N ARG A 218 -4.32 10.54 0.93
CA ARG A 218 -4.32 10.78 -0.52
C ARG A 218 -5.70 10.63 -1.17
N TYR A 219 -6.53 9.75 -0.62
CA TYR A 219 -7.88 9.48 -1.11
C TYR A 219 -8.77 10.73 -1.05
N ARG A 220 -8.64 11.52 0.03
CA ARG A 220 -9.32 12.82 0.16
C ARG A 220 -8.56 13.98 -0.48
N ASP A 221 -7.24 14.01 -0.29
CA ASP A 221 -6.40 15.13 -0.71
C ASP A 221 -5.34 14.70 -1.74
N PRO A 222 -5.54 15.07 -3.02
CA PRO A 222 -4.61 14.72 -4.07
C PRO A 222 -3.21 15.33 -3.97
N ALA A 223 -3.02 16.36 -3.13
CA ALA A 223 -1.71 16.97 -2.89
C ALA A 223 -0.87 16.19 -1.87
N THR A 224 -1.47 15.22 -1.17
CA THR A 224 -0.74 14.39 -0.19
C THR A 224 0.36 13.58 -0.87
N ARG A 225 1.57 13.61 -0.30
CA ARG A 225 2.70 12.76 -0.74
C ARG A 225 3.35 11.98 0.40
N ILE A 226 3.08 12.35 1.64
CA ILE A 226 3.65 11.72 2.83
C ILE A 226 2.51 11.45 3.82
N GLY A 227 2.45 10.22 4.34
CA GLY A 227 1.70 9.87 5.55
C GLY A 227 2.66 9.82 6.72
N SER A 228 2.32 10.41 7.85
CA SER A 228 3.17 10.49 9.03
C SER A 228 2.37 10.13 10.27
N ILE A 229 3.03 9.50 11.24
CA ILE A 229 2.47 9.21 12.57
C ILE A 229 3.15 10.10 13.60
N PHE A 230 2.37 10.75 14.45
CA PHE A 230 2.85 11.44 15.64
C PHE A 230 1.95 11.16 16.85
N SER A 231 2.31 10.14 17.62
CA SER A 231 1.55 9.68 18.79
C SER A 231 2.52 9.10 19.83
N THR A 232 2.24 7.91 20.38
CA THR A 232 3.17 7.13 21.22
C THR A 232 4.51 6.87 20.52
N GLY A 233 4.48 6.70 19.19
CA GLY A 233 5.65 6.57 18.33
C GLY A 233 5.65 7.57 17.17
N VAL A 234 6.69 7.53 16.35
CA VAL A 234 6.82 8.35 15.15
C VAL A 234 7.30 7.54 13.96
N ASN A 235 6.65 7.74 12.81
CA ASN A 235 6.99 7.07 11.55
C ASN A 235 6.48 7.88 10.35
N ALA A 236 6.99 7.62 9.15
CA ALA A 236 6.41 8.12 7.91
C ALA A 236 6.45 7.10 6.79
N ALA A 237 5.55 7.29 5.82
CA ALA A 237 5.47 6.55 4.59
C ALA A 237 5.30 7.49 3.39
N TYR A 238 5.90 7.13 2.27
CA TYR A 238 5.83 7.87 1.00
C TYR A 238 5.98 6.92 -0.18
N MET A 239 5.66 7.38 -1.40
CA MET A 239 5.90 6.60 -2.62
C MET A 239 7.31 6.80 -3.13
N GLU A 240 8.04 5.72 -3.39
CA GLU A 240 9.39 5.72 -3.99
C GLU A 240 9.38 5.09 -5.39
N SER A 241 10.21 5.60 -6.29
CA SER A 241 10.37 5.06 -7.64
C SER A 241 11.18 3.77 -7.57
N CYS A 242 10.75 2.72 -8.26
CA CYS A 242 11.42 1.42 -8.22
C CYS A 242 12.88 1.49 -8.69
N SER A 243 13.24 2.44 -9.56
CA SER A 243 14.63 2.72 -9.96
C SER A 243 15.53 3.13 -8.80
N GLU A 244 14.96 3.82 -7.79
CA GLU A 244 15.67 4.39 -6.64
C GLU A 244 15.74 3.42 -5.45
N ILE A 245 15.38 2.14 -5.65
CA ILE A 245 15.38 1.10 -4.60
C ILE A 245 16.37 -0.01 -4.97
N PRO A 246 17.68 0.16 -4.71
CA PRO A 246 18.69 -0.84 -5.07
C PRO A 246 18.43 -2.26 -4.52
N LYS A 247 17.84 -2.38 -3.32
CA LYS A 247 17.47 -3.68 -2.74
C LYS A 247 16.35 -4.42 -3.48
N MET A 248 15.64 -3.75 -4.38
CA MET A 248 14.58 -4.32 -5.21
C MET A 248 14.99 -4.54 -6.67
N LYS A 249 16.24 -4.24 -7.06
CA LYS A 249 16.72 -4.39 -8.45
C LYS A 249 16.49 -5.79 -9.02
N ASP A 250 16.65 -6.82 -8.19
CA ASP A 250 16.53 -8.22 -8.61
C ASP A 250 15.06 -8.64 -8.86
N ARG A 251 14.08 -7.81 -8.47
CA ARG A 251 12.64 -8.07 -8.63
C ARG A 251 12.09 -7.71 -10.01
N ASN A 252 12.91 -7.10 -10.89
CA ASN A 252 12.55 -6.74 -12.26
C ASN A 252 11.24 -5.92 -12.41
N LEU A 253 10.98 -5.02 -11.46
CA LEU A 253 9.86 -4.08 -11.53
C LEU A 253 10.15 -2.99 -12.58
N PRO A 254 9.13 -2.43 -13.26
CA PRO A 254 9.34 -1.32 -14.19
C PRO A 254 10.01 -0.15 -13.46
N PRO A 255 11.09 0.45 -14.00
CA PRO A 255 11.87 1.48 -13.31
C PRO A 255 11.05 2.70 -12.89
N ASP A 256 10.09 3.05 -13.74
CA ASP A 256 9.16 4.17 -13.67
C ASP A 256 7.92 3.89 -12.80
N SER A 257 7.74 2.66 -12.31
CA SER A 257 6.70 2.36 -11.31
C SER A 257 7.07 2.88 -9.94
N GLU A 258 6.09 3.35 -9.18
CA GLU A 258 6.29 3.69 -7.77
C GLU A 258 5.86 2.54 -6.85
N VAL A 259 6.36 2.57 -5.63
CA VAL A 259 5.97 1.66 -4.54
C VAL A 259 6.05 2.39 -3.20
N ALA A 260 5.08 2.17 -2.33
CA ALA A 260 5.07 2.74 -0.99
C ALA A 260 6.22 2.17 -0.16
N ILE A 261 6.91 3.07 0.53
CA ILE A 261 7.93 2.78 1.53
C ILE A 261 7.40 3.17 2.88
N ASN A 262 7.38 2.22 3.81
CA ASN A 262 7.27 2.46 5.23
C ASN A 262 8.69 2.69 5.77
N THR A 263 9.01 3.90 6.22
CA THR A 263 10.39 4.25 6.58
C THR A 263 10.86 3.54 7.85
N GLU A 264 10.00 3.38 8.85
CA GLU A 264 10.37 3.00 10.22
C GLU A 264 11.51 3.89 10.76
N TYR A 265 11.41 5.20 10.48
CA TYR A 265 12.50 6.14 10.75
C TYR A 265 12.75 6.43 12.24
N GLY A 266 11.98 5.82 13.15
CA GLY A 266 12.21 5.95 14.59
C GLY A 266 13.60 5.46 15.00
N ALA A 267 14.18 4.54 14.22
CA ALA A 267 15.54 4.03 14.34
C ALA A 267 16.63 4.98 13.81
N PHE A 268 16.26 6.16 13.29
CA PHE A 268 17.24 7.12 12.80
C PHE A 268 18.28 7.47 13.88
N ASP A 269 19.53 7.50 13.45
CA ASP A 269 20.70 7.85 14.26
C ASP A 269 20.94 6.96 15.49
N ASN A 270 20.57 5.67 15.46
CA ASN A 270 21.05 4.68 16.45
C ASN A 270 22.59 4.64 16.58
N GLY A 271 23.31 5.10 15.55
CA GLY A 271 24.77 5.29 15.55
C GLY A 271 25.28 6.57 16.21
N GLN A 272 24.39 7.41 16.75
CA GLN A 272 24.67 8.58 17.59
C GLN A 272 25.61 9.62 16.97
N LYS A 273 25.33 10.04 15.74
CA LYS A 273 26.17 10.97 14.97
C LYS A 273 25.70 12.42 15.03
N VAL A 274 24.38 12.65 15.07
CA VAL A 274 23.83 14.00 14.85
C VAL A 274 22.76 14.42 15.84
N LEU A 275 22.06 13.50 16.50
CA LEU A 275 21.01 13.86 17.44
C LEU A 275 21.59 14.52 18.71
N PRO A 276 21.04 15.66 19.15
CA PRO A 276 21.51 16.38 20.34
C PRO A 276 20.96 15.72 21.62
N ARG A 277 21.46 14.52 21.93
CA ARG A 277 21.00 13.75 23.10
C ARG A 277 21.49 14.38 24.40
N THR A 278 20.54 14.70 25.28
CA THR A 278 20.80 15.12 26.66
C THR A 278 21.07 13.91 27.55
N GLN A 279 21.44 14.15 28.80
CA GLN A 279 21.54 13.08 29.81
C GLN A 279 20.20 12.37 30.05
N PHE A 280 19.08 13.10 29.94
CA PHE A 280 17.74 12.54 30.14
C PHE A 280 17.36 11.58 29.00
N ASP A 281 17.72 11.90 27.76
CA ASP A 281 17.52 11.00 26.61
C ASP A 281 18.40 9.74 26.69
N ARG A 282 19.53 9.79 27.42
CA ARG A 282 20.37 8.61 27.68
C ARG A 282 19.73 7.71 28.74
N ILE A 283 19.25 8.28 29.84
CA ILE A 283 18.52 7.54 30.88
C ILE A 283 17.32 6.81 30.28
N ILE A 284 16.48 7.51 29.51
CA ILE A 284 15.29 6.90 28.87
C ILE A 284 15.67 5.73 27.97
N ASP A 285 16.76 5.86 27.23
CA ASP A 285 17.23 4.83 26.32
C ASP A 285 17.78 3.60 27.06
N GLU A 286 18.66 3.81 28.04
CA GLU A 286 19.24 2.77 28.90
C GLU A 286 18.17 2.01 29.68
N ASP A 287 17.13 2.71 30.13
CA ASP A 287 16.02 2.17 30.90
C ASP A 287 14.91 1.53 30.05
N SER A 288 14.98 1.68 28.73
CA SER A 288 13.97 1.16 27.80
C SER A 288 14.12 -0.36 27.59
N PRO A 289 13.07 -1.04 27.08
CA PRO A 289 13.16 -2.47 26.76
C PRO A 289 14.22 -2.82 25.71
N ARG A 290 14.62 -1.85 24.87
CA ARG A 290 15.61 -2.02 23.81
C ARG A 290 16.60 -0.84 23.79
N PRO A 291 17.61 -0.85 24.68
CA PRO A 291 18.64 0.19 24.71
C PRO A 291 19.41 0.28 23.39
N GLY A 292 19.70 1.49 22.95
CA GLY A 292 20.41 1.78 21.70
C GLY A 292 19.55 1.69 20.43
N GLN A 293 18.25 1.37 20.56
CA GLN A 293 17.29 1.33 19.45
C GLN A 293 16.28 2.47 19.54
N GLN A 294 15.66 2.82 18.41
CA GLN A 294 14.60 3.84 18.33
C GLN A 294 15.02 5.21 18.88
N LEU A 295 16.28 5.62 18.69
CA LEU A 295 16.81 6.83 19.33
C LEU A 295 16.09 8.11 18.89
N TYR A 296 15.77 8.24 17.60
CA TYR A 296 15.00 9.38 17.10
C TYR A 296 13.58 9.40 17.67
N GLU A 297 12.92 8.24 17.71
CA GLU A 297 11.58 8.13 18.30
C GLU A 297 11.56 8.51 19.78
N LYS A 298 12.54 8.05 20.57
CA LYS A 298 12.70 8.41 21.99
C LYS A 298 12.88 9.91 22.22
N MET A 299 13.40 10.66 21.26
CA MET A 299 13.58 12.11 21.38
C MET A 299 12.37 12.93 20.95
N VAL A 300 11.49 12.34 20.14
CA VAL A 300 10.43 13.07 19.42
C VAL A 300 9.03 12.63 19.85
N ALA A 301 8.77 11.33 19.96
CA ALA A 301 7.40 10.83 20.12
C ALA A 301 6.76 11.25 21.45
N GLY A 302 5.44 11.42 21.43
CA GLY A 302 4.67 11.97 22.54
C GLY A 302 4.79 11.18 23.84
N LEU A 303 5.07 9.87 23.77
CA LEU A 303 5.32 9.02 24.94
C LEU A 303 6.50 9.55 25.79
N TYR A 304 7.55 10.05 25.13
CA TYR A 304 8.82 10.35 25.80
C TYR A 304 8.93 11.81 26.24
N ILE A 305 8.14 12.72 25.66
CA ILE A 305 8.14 14.15 26.04
C ILE A 305 7.86 14.29 27.55
N GLY A 306 6.82 13.61 28.04
CA GLY A 306 6.45 13.62 29.45
C GLY A 306 7.50 12.96 30.36
N GLU A 307 8.11 11.87 29.89
CA GLU A 307 9.17 11.18 30.64
C GLU A 307 10.45 12.02 30.77
N ILE A 308 10.82 12.78 29.73
CA ILE A 308 11.93 13.74 29.79
C ILE A 308 11.63 14.81 30.84
N LEU A 309 10.42 15.40 30.80
CA LEU A 309 10.01 16.41 31.77
C LEU A 309 10.04 15.87 33.20
N ARG A 310 9.58 14.63 33.40
CA ARG A 310 9.62 13.93 34.69
C ARG A 310 11.03 13.78 35.23
N LEU A 311 11.97 13.36 34.37
CA LEU A 311 13.38 13.20 34.75
C LEU A 311 14.04 14.54 35.08
N VAL A 312 13.71 15.61 34.34
CA VAL A 312 14.18 16.97 34.64
C VAL A 312 13.67 17.43 36.01
N PHE A 313 12.39 17.24 36.31
CA PHE A 313 11.82 17.56 37.63
C PHE A 313 12.47 16.76 38.76
N LEU A 314 12.75 15.47 38.54
CA LEU A 314 13.45 14.65 39.53
C LEU A 314 14.88 15.11 39.77
N ASP A 315 15.61 15.49 38.71
CA ASP A 315 16.98 16.02 38.82
C ASP A 315 17.01 17.33 39.62
N LEU A 316 16.12 18.27 39.28
CA LEU A 316 15.98 19.54 40.02
C LEU A 316 15.58 19.32 41.48
N HIS A 317 14.73 18.33 41.76
CA HIS A 317 14.38 17.98 43.14
C HIS A 317 15.54 17.34 43.91
N GLN A 318 16.28 16.41 43.30
CA GLN A 318 17.44 15.76 43.92
C GLN A 318 18.54 16.77 44.28
N ARG A 319 18.69 17.81 43.47
CA ARG A 319 19.61 18.93 43.71
C ARG A 319 19.00 20.02 44.58
N ASN A 320 17.83 19.78 45.16
CA ASN A 320 17.13 20.65 46.09
C ASN A 320 16.81 22.04 45.49
N HIS A 321 16.51 22.11 44.19
CA HIS A 321 16.09 23.35 43.51
C HIS A 321 14.57 23.46 43.33
N MET A 322 13.85 22.33 43.27
CA MET A 322 12.39 22.28 43.21
C MET A 322 11.78 21.27 44.21
N PHE A 323 10.54 21.52 44.62
CA PHE A 323 9.70 20.64 45.45
C PHE A 323 10.35 20.31 46.80
N ARG A 324 11.00 21.30 47.43
CA ARG A 324 11.68 21.12 48.71
C ARG A 324 10.72 20.62 49.78
N GLY A 325 11.04 19.49 50.41
CA GLY A 325 10.24 18.89 51.48
C GLY A 325 8.89 18.31 51.06
N GLN A 326 8.61 18.21 49.75
CA GLN A 326 7.42 17.53 49.22
C GLN A 326 7.67 16.03 49.06
N ASP A 327 6.62 15.21 49.11
CA ASP A 327 6.69 13.80 48.74
C ASP A 327 6.65 13.66 47.21
N VAL A 328 7.74 13.16 46.63
CA VAL A 328 7.89 12.95 45.18
C VAL A 328 7.74 11.47 44.78
N SER A 329 7.15 10.63 45.63
CA SER A 329 7.00 9.18 45.37
C SER A 329 6.24 8.88 44.08
N LEU A 330 5.21 9.67 43.75
CA LEU A 330 4.49 9.56 42.48
C LEU A 330 5.34 10.01 41.29
N LEU A 331 6.08 11.13 41.42
CA LEU A 331 6.99 11.62 40.37
C LEU A 331 8.12 10.62 40.05
N ARG A 332 8.51 9.74 41.00
CA ARG A 332 9.49 8.67 40.77
C ARG A 332 8.96 7.55 39.87
N GLN A 333 7.65 7.37 39.75
CA GLN A 333 7.06 6.36 38.89
C GLN A 333 7.18 6.79 37.42
N ARG A 334 7.70 5.91 36.57
CA ARG A 334 7.89 6.16 35.13
C ARG A 334 6.54 6.43 34.44
N ASN A 335 6.56 7.28 33.42
CA ASN A 335 5.40 7.62 32.59
C ASN A 335 4.19 8.20 33.35
N THR A 336 4.41 8.80 34.52
CA THR A 336 3.34 9.49 35.28
C THR A 336 2.92 10.82 34.67
N ILE A 337 3.83 11.47 33.93
CA ILE A 337 3.52 12.67 33.15
C ILE A 337 3.07 12.22 31.77
N ASP A 338 1.77 12.32 31.52
CA ASP A 338 1.15 11.94 30.25
C ASP A 338 0.90 13.15 29.35
N ALA A 339 0.31 12.91 28.17
CA ALA A 339 0.00 13.97 27.22
C ALA A 339 -1.03 14.98 27.76
N LEU A 340 -1.94 14.54 28.66
CA LEU A 340 -2.91 15.43 29.28
C LEU A 340 -2.19 16.42 30.20
N PHE A 341 -1.28 15.95 31.05
CA PHE A 341 -0.45 16.78 31.92
C PHE A 341 0.30 17.85 31.13
N LEU A 342 0.93 17.48 30.01
CA LEU A 342 1.64 18.42 29.14
C LEU A 342 0.70 19.48 28.53
N SER A 343 -0.44 19.04 27.98
CA SER A 343 -1.41 19.97 27.37
C SER A 343 -2.01 20.94 28.39
N THR A 344 -2.32 20.47 29.60
CA THR A 344 -2.86 21.33 30.67
C THR A 344 -1.88 22.43 31.06
N ILE A 345 -0.57 22.12 31.07
CA ILE A 345 0.45 23.11 31.39
C ILE A 345 0.60 24.18 30.30
N GLU A 346 0.62 23.79 29.03
CA GLU A 346 0.78 24.75 27.93
C GLU A 346 -0.48 25.58 27.67
N GLU A 347 -1.67 25.07 28.03
CA GLU A 347 -2.94 25.79 27.81
C GLU A 347 -3.29 26.77 28.93
N ASP A 348 -2.66 26.67 30.10
CA ASP A 348 -2.91 27.55 31.25
C ASP A 348 -2.38 28.96 30.97
N LYS A 349 -3.32 29.89 30.74
CA LYS A 349 -3.06 31.32 30.55
C LYS A 349 -3.46 32.15 31.77
N SER A 350 -3.78 31.52 32.89
CA SER A 350 -4.17 32.21 34.10
C SER A 350 -2.95 32.83 34.77
N GLU A 351 -3.08 34.06 35.28
CA GLU A 351 -1.98 34.76 35.96
C GLU A 351 -1.48 34.01 37.21
N ALA A 352 -2.36 33.21 37.82
CA ALA A 352 -2.08 32.40 39.00
C ALA A 352 -1.67 30.95 38.69
N LEU A 353 -1.64 30.54 37.42
CA LEU A 353 -1.30 29.18 36.97
C LEU A 353 -2.10 28.09 37.72
N HIS A 354 -3.41 28.29 37.83
CA HIS A 354 -4.31 27.45 38.60
C HIS A 354 -4.41 26.02 38.06
N ASP A 355 -4.44 25.85 36.74
CA ASP A 355 -4.58 24.55 36.10
C ASP A 355 -3.28 23.75 36.25
N ILE A 356 -2.13 24.43 36.16
CA ILE A 356 -0.82 23.84 36.50
C ILE A 356 -0.81 23.37 37.96
N SER A 357 -1.19 24.24 38.90
CA SER A 357 -1.22 23.88 40.33
C SER A 357 -2.17 22.71 40.61
N PHE A 358 -3.33 22.70 39.95
CA PHE A 358 -4.31 21.62 40.07
C PHE A 358 -3.77 20.30 39.54
N ILE A 359 -3.19 20.26 38.34
CA ILE A 359 -2.70 19.01 37.74
C ILE A 359 -1.49 18.44 38.50
N PHE A 360 -0.60 19.29 39.03
CA PHE A 360 0.49 18.83 39.91
C PHE A 360 -0.03 18.17 41.18
N ASN A 361 -1.05 18.76 41.81
CA ASN A 361 -1.64 18.18 43.02
C ASN A 361 -2.40 16.88 42.69
N GLN A 362 -3.22 16.89 41.64
CA GLN A 362 -4.04 15.75 41.25
C GLN A 362 -3.20 14.55 40.79
N ALA A 363 -2.20 14.77 39.93
CA ALA A 363 -1.43 13.69 39.32
C ALA A 363 -0.22 13.26 40.18
N LEU A 364 0.41 14.21 40.88
CA LEU A 364 1.68 13.97 41.57
C LEU A 364 1.62 14.17 43.09
N GLY A 365 0.53 14.72 43.63
CA GLY A 365 0.43 15.05 45.05
C GLY A 365 1.38 16.17 45.50
N ILE A 366 1.98 16.89 44.54
CA ILE A 366 2.95 17.96 44.78
C ILE A 366 2.22 19.29 44.79
N LYS A 367 2.62 20.19 45.70
CA LYS A 367 2.16 21.59 45.74
C LYS A 367 3.30 22.52 45.37
N PRO A 368 3.47 22.86 44.09
CA PRO A 368 4.52 23.78 43.66
C PRO A 368 4.28 25.19 44.20
N THR A 369 5.36 25.90 44.50
CA THR A 369 5.36 27.34 44.75
C THR A 369 5.11 28.13 43.47
N SER A 370 4.74 29.41 43.57
CA SER A 370 4.49 30.26 42.40
C SER A 370 5.69 30.32 41.41
N PRO A 371 6.96 30.47 41.88
CA PRO A 371 8.11 30.35 40.99
C PRO A 371 8.24 28.97 40.31
N GLU A 372 7.96 27.88 41.03
CA GLU A 372 8.05 26.52 40.49
C GLU A 372 6.97 26.25 39.42
N LEU A 373 5.78 26.85 39.54
CA LEU A 373 4.73 26.75 38.50
C LEU A 373 5.20 27.39 37.18
N LYS A 374 5.82 28.59 37.25
CA LYS A 374 6.38 29.28 36.08
C LYS A 374 7.50 28.47 35.43
N VAL A 375 8.36 27.89 36.26
CA VAL A 375 9.44 27.00 35.82
C VAL A 375 8.89 25.73 35.16
N ALA A 376 7.85 25.12 35.73
CA ALA A 376 7.21 23.96 35.14
C ALA A 376 6.59 24.28 33.76
N GLN A 377 5.95 25.44 33.62
CA GLN A 377 5.44 25.92 32.34
C GLN A 377 6.56 26.07 31.31
N TYR A 378 7.61 26.80 31.66
CA TYR A 378 8.75 27.06 30.79
C TYR A 378 9.47 25.76 30.35
N LEU A 379 9.73 24.84 31.28
CA LEU A 379 10.37 23.55 30.96
C LEU A 379 9.50 22.69 30.05
N THR A 380 8.18 22.71 30.25
CA THR A 380 7.23 22.00 29.37
C THR A 380 7.30 22.55 27.96
N GLU A 381 7.23 23.88 27.79
CA GLU A 381 7.35 24.53 26.49
C GLU A 381 8.70 24.25 25.82
N LEU A 382 9.81 24.31 26.56
CA LEU A 382 11.16 24.07 26.06
C LEU A 382 11.31 22.64 25.50
N ILE A 383 10.90 21.62 26.27
CA ILE A 383 11.02 20.21 25.89
C ILE A 383 10.06 19.87 24.76
N ALA A 384 8.82 20.36 24.81
CA ALA A 384 7.85 20.19 23.73
C ALA A 384 8.31 20.87 22.44
N THR A 385 8.94 22.06 22.54
CA THR A 385 9.51 22.77 21.39
C THR A 385 10.66 22.00 20.77
N ARG A 386 11.55 21.40 21.56
CA ARG A 386 12.59 20.51 21.04
C ARG A 386 11.99 19.38 20.19
N SER A 387 11.00 18.67 20.73
CA SER A 387 10.32 17.58 20.01
C SER A 387 9.67 18.10 18.72
N ALA A 388 8.93 19.21 18.79
CA ALA A 388 8.25 19.81 17.63
C ALA A 388 9.22 20.28 16.54
N ARG A 389 10.42 20.73 16.92
CA ARG A 389 11.47 21.14 15.97
C ARG A 389 12.16 19.95 15.32
N LEU A 390 12.40 18.87 16.07
CA LEU A 390 13.01 17.65 15.53
C LEU A 390 12.04 16.86 14.64
N TYR A 391 10.77 16.74 15.00
CA TYR A 391 9.74 15.99 14.25
C TYR A 391 9.77 16.19 12.73
N PRO A 392 9.74 17.43 12.19
CA PRO A 392 9.73 17.65 10.75
C PRO A 392 11.06 17.34 10.04
N CYS A 393 12.17 17.07 10.74
CA CYS A 393 13.44 16.70 10.10
C CYS A 393 13.28 15.46 9.21
N GLY A 394 12.54 14.45 9.67
CA GLY A 394 12.26 13.25 8.86
C GLY A 394 11.42 13.55 7.62
N ILE A 395 10.41 14.41 7.76
CA ILE A 395 9.54 14.86 6.65
C ILE A 395 10.34 15.65 5.62
N ALA A 396 11.11 16.64 6.09
CA ALA A 396 11.98 17.45 5.24
C ALA A 396 13.04 16.60 4.53
N ALA A 397 13.57 15.58 5.20
CA ALA A 397 14.53 14.65 4.61
C ALA A 397 13.92 13.80 3.49
N ILE A 398 12.67 13.33 3.64
CA ILE A 398 11.93 12.64 2.58
C ILE A 398 11.74 13.61 1.40
N CYS A 399 11.30 14.84 1.65
CA CYS A 399 11.11 15.84 0.59
C CYS A 399 12.42 16.16 -0.14
N LEU A 400 13.52 16.33 0.59
CA LEU A 400 14.85 16.59 0.02
C LEU A 400 15.30 15.42 -0.87
N LYS A 401 15.23 14.19 -0.34
CA LYS A 401 15.61 12.96 -1.07
C LYS A 401 14.78 12.79 -2.35
N LYS A 402 13.47 12.99 -2.28
CA LYS A 402 12.57 12.83 -3.42
C LYS A 402 12.52 14.03 -4.37
N GLY A 403 13.09 15.17 -3.99
CA GLY A 403 12.95 16.42 -4.74
C GLY A 403 11.52 16.99 -4.72
N LEU A 404 10.76 16.76 -3.64
CA LEU A 404 9.42 17.33 -3.47
C LEU A 404 9.53 18.80 -3.06
N LYS A 405 9.12 19.69 -3.97
CA LYS A 405 9.12 21.16 -3.71
C LYS A 405 7.90 21.63 -2.93
N ALA A 406 6.77 20.95 -3.10
CA ALA A 406 5.52 21.25 -2.41
C ALA A 406 4.70 19.95 -2.29
N CYS A 407 4.12 19.72 -1.12
CA CYS A 407 3.22 18.59 -0.87
C CYS A 407 2.45 18.76 0.43
N HIS A 408 1.35 18.03 0.55
CA HIS A 408 0.66 17.89 1.82
C HIS A 408 1.15 16.63 2.55
N VAL A 409 1.16 16.70 3.88
CA VAL A 409 1.51 15.60 4.77
C VAL A 409 0.30 15.30 5.64
N GLY A 410 -0.25 14.10 5.49
CA GLY A 410 -1.30 13.61 6.38
C GLY A 410 -0.66 13.06 7.65
N VAL A 411 -0.95 13.66 8.80
CA VAL A 411 -0.42 13.27 10.11
C VAL A 411 -1.53 12.62 10.94
N ASP A 412 -1.37 11.33 11.25
CA ASP A 412 -2.25 10.62 12.18
C ASP A 412 -1.60 10.57 13.57
N GLY A 413 -2.42 10.69 14.61
CA GLY A 413 -1.97 10.64 15.99
C GLY A 413 -2.74 11.55 16.94
N SER A 414 -3.08 10.99 18.11
CA SER A 414 -3.87 11.68 19.12
C SER A 414 -3.16 12.91 19.69
N VAL A 415 -1.83 12.88 19.77
CA VAL A 415 -1.02 14.00 20.28
C VAL A 415 -1.01 15.15 19.27
N PHE A 416 -0.82 14.86 17.98
CA PHE A 416 -0.85 15.90 16.93
C PHE A 416 -2.19 16.65 16.88
N ASN A 417 -3.30 15.91 17.05
CA ASN A 417 -4.65 16.48 16.97
C ASN A 417 -5.04 17.31 18.20
N LYS A 418 -4.46 17.01 19.36
CA LYS A 418 -4.76 17.71 20.62
C LYS A 418 -3.81 18.88 20.90
N TYR A 419 -2.57 18.79 20.44
CA TYR A 419 -1.51 19.75 20.78
C TYR A 419 -1.34 20.82 19.69
N SER A 420 -2.23 21.82 19.67
CA SER A 420 -2.25 22.84 18.61
C SER A 420 -0.92 23.59 18.42
N HIS A 421 -0.24 23.94 19.51
CA HIS A 421 1.09 24.59 19.49
C HIS A 421 2.19 23.73 18.86
N PHE A 422 2.05 22.40 18.89
CA PHE A 422 3.04 21.49 18.28
C PHE A 422 3.07 21.67 16.77
N ARG A 423 1.89 21.77 16.15
CA ARG A 423 1.76 21.94 14.70
C ARG A 423 2.41 23.24 14.23
N ASP A 424 2.21 24.33 14.97
CA ASP A 424 2.78 25.64 14.63
C ASP A 424 4.31 25.62 14.73
N ARG A 425 4.86 25.06 15.83
CA ARG A 425 6.31 24.91 16.03
C ARG A 425 6.96 24.00 14.97
N ALA A 426 6.30 22.88 14.63
CA ALA A 426 6.77 21.97 13.58
C ALA A 426 6.74 22.64 12.19
N THR A 427 5.71 23.44 11.91
CA THR A 427 5.60 24.21 10.67
C THR A 427 6.69 25.28 10.58
N GLN A 428 6.99 25.97 11.68
CA GLN A 428 8.10 26.93 11.73
C GLN A 428 9.45 26.24 11.51
N ALA A 429 9.68 25.08 12.13
CA ALA A 429 10.91 24.31 11.92
C ALA A 429 11.06 23.85 10.47
N LEU A 430 9.98 23.45 9.77
CA LEU A 430 10.02 23.21 8.32
C LEU A 430 10.47 24.44 7.53
N LYS A 431 9.93 25.62 7.90
CA LYS A 431 10.25 26.91 7.28
C LYS A 431 11.74 27.23 7.41
N GLU A 432 12.30 27.01 8.60
CA GLU A 432 13.72 27.19 8.91
C GLU A 432 14.64 26.18 8.21
N ILE A 433 14.23 24.91 8.13
CA ILE A 433 14.99 23.85 7.45
C ILE A 433 15.10 24.16 5.95
N CYS A 434 14.01 24.64 5.35
CA CYS A 434 13.89 24.86 3.92
C CYS A 434 14.21 26.30 3.47
N ASP A 435 14.59 27.20 4.39
CA ASP A 435 14.89 28.61 4.12
C ASP A 435 13.75 29.36 3.39
N TRP A 436 12.50 29.13 3.80
CA TRP A 436 11.37 29.82 3.18
C TRP A 436 11.20 31.24 3.73
N PRO A 437 10.93 32.23 2.86
CA PRO A 437 10.57 33.58 3.27
C PRO A 437 9.34 33.61 4.18
N ASP A 438 9.29 34.58 5.11
CA ASP A 438 8.20 34.69 6.09
C ASP A 438 6.83 34.95 5.43
N ASP A 439 6.82 35.63 4.30
CA ASP A 439 5.64 35.98 3.50
C ASP A 439 5.18 34.87 2.54
N LEU A 440 5.99 33.82 2.34
CA LEU A 440 5.63 32.71 1.46
C LEU A 440 4.69 31.73 2.20
N ALA A 441 3.59 31.37 1.54
CA ALA A 441 2.75 30.26 1.97
C ALA A 441 3.55 28.96 2.01
N ASN A 442 3.48 28.21 3.11
CA ASN A 442 4.30 27.02 3.33
C ASN A 442 4.08 25.97 2.22
N PRO A 443 5.11 25.66 1.40
CA PRO A 443 5.00 24.64 0.34
C PRO A 443 4.76 23.22 0.85
N ILE A 444 5.26 22.90 2.05
CA ILE A 444 4.95 21.64 2.75
C ILE A 444 4.02 21.97 3.91
N THR A 445 2.84 21.36 3.91
CA THR A 445 1.82 21.60 4.95
C THR A 445 1.46 20.30 5.67
N LEU A 446 1.36 20.39 7.00
CA LEU A 446 0.97 19.28 7.87
C LEU A 446 -0.53 19.40 8.16
N HIS A 447 -1.30 18.34 7.89
CA HIS A 447 -2.73 18.27 8.17
C HIS A 447 -3.07 17.02 8.96
N SER A 448 -4.15 17.06 9.73
CA SER A 448 -4.67 15.86 10.38
C SER A 448 -5.11 14.84 9.33
N ALA A 449 -4.62 13.61 9.45
CA ALA A 449 -4.99 12.53 8.58
C ALA A 449 -6.32 11.87 8.98
N GLU A 450 -6.85 11.12 8.03
CA GLU A 450 -7.85 10.08 8.26
C GLU A 450 -7.28 8.91 9.06
N ASP A 451 -8.19 8.07 9.54
CA ASP A 451 -7.88 6.76 10.10
C ASP A 451 -7.09 5.89 9.11
N GLY A 452 -5.77 5.86 9.29
CA GLY A 452 -4.86 5.12 8.43
C GLY A 452 -5.02 3.61 8.57
N SER A 453 -5.25 3.12 9.79
CA SER A 453 -5.31 1.69 10.09
C SER A 453 -6.66 1.05 9.77
N GLY A 454 -7.75 1.83 9.73
CA GLY A 454 -9.05 1.42 9.20
C GLY A 454 -9.18 1.74 7.71
N VAL A 455 -9.57 2.97 7.38
CA VAL A 455 -9.89 3.41 6.01
C VAL A 455 -8.73 3.19 5.05
N GLY A 456 -7.50 3.50 5.48
CA GLY A 456 -6.30 3.29 4.67
C GLY A 456 -6.05 1.82 4.32
N ALA A 457 -6.32 0.91 5.26
CA ALA A 457 -6.19 -0.53 5.02
C ALA A 457 -7.23 -1.03 4.02
N ALA A 458 -8.49 -0.58 4.13
CA ALA A 458 -9.55 -0.89 3.17
C ALA A 458 -9.20 -0.41 1.75
N LEU A 459 -8.69 0.82 1.62
CA LEU A 459 -8.24 1.37 0.34
C LEU A 459 -7.07 0.56 -0.25
N ILE A 460 -6.14 0.09 0.57
CA ILE A 460 -5.06 -0.78 0.10
C ILE A 460 -5.61 -2.11 -0.43
N ALA A 461 -6.55 -2.75 0.27
CA ALA A 461 -7.24 -3.92 -0.27
C ALA A 461 -7.93 -3.63 -1.61
N ALA A 462 -8.65 -2.50 -1.71
CA ALA A 462 -9.31 -2.10 -2.96
C ALA A 462 -8.29 -1.99 -4.11
N LEU A 463 -7.17 -1.31 -3.90
CA LEU A 463 -6.09 -1.18 -4.88
C LEU A 463 -5.47 -2.53 -5.29
N VAL A 464 -5.28 -3.44 -4.33
CA VAL A 464 -4.76 -4.80 -4.60
C VAL A 464 -5.74 -5.60 -5.46
N LEU A 465 -7.04 -5.54 -5.16
CA LEU A 465 -8.09 -6.23 -5.92
C LEU A 465 -8.24 -5.66 -7.33
N GLU A 466 -8.30 -4.33 -7.47
CA GLU A 466 -8.39 -3.65 -8.78
C GLU A 466 -7.22 -4.00 -9.69
N ARG A 467 -6.00 -4.01 -9.13
CA ARG A 467 -4.79 -4.35 -9.89
C ARG A 467 -4.81 -5.78 -10.41
N SER A 468 -5.39 -6.71 -9.64
CA SER A 468 -5.51 -8.12 -10.03
C SER A 468 -6.47 -8.27 -11.22
N LYS A 469 -7.62 -7.59 -11.20
CA LYS A 469 -8.61 -7.57 -12.29
C LYS A 469 -8.07 -6.92 -13.57
N ALA A 470 -7.37 -5.79 -13.44
CA ALA A 470 -6.77 -5.09 -14.58
C ALA A 470 -5.70 -5.93 -15.29
N LYS A 471 -4.88 -6.66 -14.52
CA LYS A 471 -3.86 -7.56 -15.03
C LYS A 471 -4.46 -8.68 -15.88
N LEU A 472 -5.49 -9.37 -15.36
CA LEU A 472 -6.20 -10.45 -16.08
C LEU A 472 -6.76 -9.95 -17.43
N THR A 473 -7.41 -8.79 -17.43
CA THR A 473 -8.00 -8.19 -18.64
C THR A 473 -6.94 -7.82 -19.69
N SER A 474 -5.78 -7.29 -19.25
CA SER A 474 -4.69 -6.93 -20.15
C SER A 474 -4.08 -8.15 -20.85
N SER A 475 -4.01 -9.28 -20.14
CA SER A 475 -3.35 -10.47 -20.64
C SER A 475 -4.18 -11.22 -21.66
N LEU A 476 -5.48 -11.38 -21.43
CA LEU A 476 -6.40 -11.98 -22.41
C LEU A 476 -6.37 -11.25 -23.76
N THR A 477 -6.15 -9.93 -23.76
CA THR A 477 -6.13 -9.10 -24.97
C THR A 477 -4.91 -9.36 -25.87
N SER A 478 -3.80 -9.84 -25.30
CA SER A 478 -2.54 -10.03 -26.03
C SER A 478 -2.49 -11.31 -26.89
N LEU A 479 -3.48 -12.20 -26.75
CA LEU A 479 -3.37 -13.60 -27.14
C LEU A 479 -4.06 -13.96 -28.47
N GLY A 480 -5.09 -13.23 -28.89
CA GLY A 480 -5.82 -13.55 -30.12
C GLY A 480 -7.01 -12.64 -30.39
N LYS A 481 -7.72 -12.90 -31.49
CA LYS A 481 -8.96 -12.18 -31.84
C LYS A 481 -10.21 -12.85 -31.26
N ILE A 482 -10.17 -14.18 -31.12
CA ILE A 482 -11.28 -15.03 -30.69
C ILE A 482 -10.79 -15.91 -29.53
N CYS A 483 -11.61 -16.03 -28.49
CA CYS A 483 -11.39 -16.94 -27.37
C CYS A 483 -12.57 -17.91 -27.33
N TRP A 484 -12.27 -19.19 -27.18
CA TRP A 484 -13.25 -20.18 -26.77
C TRP A 484 -13.28 -20.23 -25.25
N LEU A 485 -14.47 -20.14 -24.71
CA LEU A 485 -14.76 -20.10 -23.29
C LEU A 485 -15.61 -21.31 -22.96
N ARG A 486 -15.11 -22.16 -22.08
CA ARG A 486 -15.85 -23.28 -21.51
C ARG A 486 -16.16 -22.94 -20.06
N LEU A 487 -17.45 -22.70 -19.81
CA LEU A 487 -17.99 -22.34 -18.52
C LEU A 487 -18.46 -23.63 -17.82
N GLU A 488 -17.85 -23.95 -16.68
CA GLU A 488 -18.19 -25.06 -15.78
C GLU A 488 -18.58 -24.51 -14.40
N SER A 489 -19.15 -25.31 -13.50
CA SER A 489 -19.65 -24.83 -12.19
C SER A 489 -18.59 -24.15 -11.32
N GLU A 490 -17.35 -24.65 -11.34
CA GLU A 490 -16.27 -24.19 -10.45
C GLU A 490 -15.10 -23.56 -11.21
N THR A 491 -14.99 -23.80 -12.53
CA THR A 491 -13.87 -23.31 -13.34
C THR A 491 -14.33 -22.73 -14.67
N VAL A 492 -13.58 -21.73 -15.14
CA VAL A 492 -13.70 -21.16 -16.48
C VAL A 492 -12.43 -21.45 -17.24
N ARG A 493 -12.59 -22.14 -18.37
CA ARG A 493 -11.46 -22.46 -19.27
C ARG A 493 -11.46 -21.52 -20.46
N PHE A 494 -10.30 -20.97 -20.76
CA PHE A 494 -10.06 -20.13 -21.93
C PHE A 494 -9.13 -20.90 -22.87
N THR A 495 -9.59 -21.08 -24.10
CA THR A 495 -8.82 -21.70 -25.17
C THR A 495 -8.70 -20.71 -26.31
N ILE A 496 -7.47 -20.41 -26.72
CA ILE A 496 -7.20 -19.53 -27.84
C ILE A 496 -6.37 -20.32 -28.85
N ILE A 497 -7.00 -20.64 -29.99
CA ILE A 497 -6.34 -21.27 -31.13
C ILE A 497 -6.31 -20.25 -32.26
N PRO A 498 -5.16 -19.61 -32.54
CA PRO A 498 -5.04 -18.74 -33.70
C PRO A 498 -4.95 -19.55 -35.00
N ASP A 499 -5.32 -18.93 -36.13
CA ASP A 499 -5.19 -19.54 -37.47
C ASP A 499 -3.74 -19.97 -37.79
N GLN A 500 -2.76 -19.26 -37.22
CA GLN A 500 -1.34 -19.63 -37.18
C GLN A 500 -0.70 -19.12 -35.88
N GLY A 501 0.16 -19.93 -35.25
CA GLY A 501 1.00 -19.51 -34.12
C GLY A 501 0.75 -20.24 -32.80
N THR A 502 0.99 -19.54 -31.69
CA THR A 502 0.90 -20.06 -30.31
C THR A 502 -0.53 -20.31 -29.86
N GLN A 503 -0.81 -21.53 -29.37
CA GLN A 503 -2.07 -21.85 -28.70
C GLN A 503 -1.97 -21.48 -27.22
N VAL A 504 -3.07 -21.01 -26.64
CA VAL A 504 -3.14 -20.71 -25.20
C VAL A 504 -4.28 -21.48 -24.56
N TRP A 505 -3.96 -22.08 -23.42
CA TRP A 505 -4.90 -22.75 -22.55
C TRP A 505 -4.82 -22.11 -21.16
N ALA A 506 -5.96 -21.77 -20.59
CA ALA A 506 -6.03 -21.27 -19.22
C ALA A 506 -7.20 -21.90 -18.52
N ALA A 507 -6.97 -22.37 -17.29
CA ALA A 507 -8.03 -22.77 -16.38
C ALA A 507 -7.97 -21.83 -15.19
N LEU A 508 -9.06 -21.10 -14.95
CA LEU A 508 -9.19 -20.19 -13.82
C LEU A 508 -10.39 -20.63 -12.98
N PRO A 509 -10.27 -20.67 -11.65
CA PRO A 509 -11.44 -20.81 -10.78
C PRO A 509 -12.48 -19.75 -11.11
N ALA A 510 -13.77 -20.08 -11.09
CA ALA A 510 -14.84 -19.12 -11.36
C ALA A 510 -14.77 -17.92 -10.39
N GLU A 511 -14.42 -18.18 -9.13
CA GLU A 511 -14.17 -17.18 -8.08
C GLU A 511 -13.01 -16.22 -8.38
N ALA A 512 -12.07 -16.62 -9.25
CA ALA A 512 -10.98 -15.73 -9.68
C ALA A 512 -11.44 -14.70 -10.73
N ILE A 513 -12.64 -14.86 -11.27
CA ILE A 513 -13.21 -14.03 -12.36
C ILE A 513 -14.48 -13.32 -11.90
N PHE A 514 -15.30 -13.97 -11.07
CA PHE A 514 -16.60 -13.48 -10.61
C PHE A 514 -16.61 -13.39 -9.07
N ASP A 515 -16.76 -12.18 -8.52
CA ASP A 515 -16.62 -11.94 -7.08
C ASP A 515 -17.91 -12.22 -6.26
N GLU A 516 -19.10 -12.01 -6.84
CA GLU A 516 -20.38 -12.03 -6.09
C GLU A 516 -21.19 -13.31 -6.31
N SER A 517 -21.48 -13.68 -7.57
CA SER A 517 -22.24 -14.89 -7.88
C SER A 517 -21.95 -15.40 -9.29
N TYR A 518 -21.76 -16.71 -9.40
CA TYR A 518 -21.63 -17.42 -10.66
C TYR A 518 -22.68 -18.53 -10.71
N ILE A 519 -23.73 -18.30 -11.50
CA ILE A 519 -24.85 -19.24 -11.67
C ILE A 519 -24.82 -19.74 -13.10
N LEU A 520 -24.53 -21.04 -13.25
CA LEU A 520 -24.53 -21.72 -14.53
C LEU A 520 -25.71 -22.69 -14.62
N GLU A 521 -26.72 -22.33 -15.41
CA GLU A 521 -27.86 -23.19 -15.70
C GLU A 521 -27.72 -23.78 -17.11
N SER A 522 -27.34 -25.06 -17.17
CA SER A 522 -27.20 -25.81 -18.43
C SER A 522 -27.70 -27.24 -18.24
N ALA A 523 -28.37 -27.80 -19.25
CA ALA A 523 -28.85 -29.19 -19.24
C ALA A 523 -27.70 -30.22 -19.10
N VAL A 524 -26.47 -29.83 -19.42
CA VAL A 524 -25.27 -30.69 -19.40
C VAL A 524 -24.23 -30.17 -18.39
N GLY A 525 -24.56 -29.13 -17.61
CA GLY A 525 -23.64 -28.52 -16.63
C GLY A 525 -22.42 -27.78 -17.23
N VAL A 526 -22.37 -27.63 -18.56
CA VAL A 526 -21.30 -26.93 -19.28
C VAL A 526 -21.89 -26.03 -20.36
N ILE A 527 -21.28 -24.86 -20.59
CA ILE A 527 -21.62 -23.96 -21.70
C ILE A 527 -20.34 -23.61 -22.48
N ASN A 528 -20.34 -23.86 -23.78
CA ASN A 528 -19.22 -23.56 -24.67
C ASN A 528 -19.53 -22.37 -25.57
N LEU A 529 -18.69 -21.34 -25.49
CA LEU A 529 -18.87 -20.05 -26.16
C LEU A 529 -17.67 -19.71 -27.02
N GLU A 530 -17.92 -19.20 -28.23
CA GLU A 530 -16.93 -18.46 -29.01
C GLU A 530 -17.15 -16.96 -28.82
N VAL A 531 -16.13 -16.26 -28.28
CA VAL A 531 -16.23 -14.86 -27.91
C VAL A 531 -15.12 -14.03 -28.57
N PRO A 532 -15.44 -12.90 -29.23
CA PRO A 532 -14.45 -11.95 -29.70
C PRO A 532 -13.72 -11.28 -28.51
N ILE A 533 -12.42 -11.53 -28.38
CA ILE A 533 -11.59 -11.04 -27.26
C ILE A 533 -11.60 -9.51 -27.18
N GLY A 534 -11.52 -8.83 -28.33
CA GLY A 534 -11.53 -7.36 -28.36
C GLY A 534 -12.82 -6.75 -27.78
N SER A 535 -13.96 -7.40 -28.01
CA SER A 535 -15.26 -6.97 -27.48
C SER A 535 -15.40 -7.31 -26.00
N LEU A 536 -15.02 -8.53 -25.60
CA LEU A 536 -15.00 -8.94 -24.19
C LEU A 536 -14.07 -8.06 -23.36
N SER A 537 -12.87 -7.80 -23.83
CA SER A 537 -11.88 -6.94 -23.18
C SER A 537 -12.36 -5.49 -23.04
N ARG A 538 -13.06 -4.95 -24.06
CA ARG A 538 -13.67 -3.62 -23.97
C ARG A 538 -14.79 -3.59 -22.92
N ALA A 539 -15.62 -4.63 -22.89
CA ALA A 539 -16.71 -4.76 -21.94
C ALA A 539 -16.22 -4.92 -20.50
N LEU A 540 -15.23 -5.78 -20.26
CA LEU A 540 -14.60 -5.95 -18.96
C LEU A 540 -13.90 -4.66 -18.50
N ARG A 541 -13.21 -3.93 -19.38
CA ARG A 541 -12.64 -2.62 -19.05
C ARG A 541 -13.67 -1.60 -18.61
N SER A 542 -14.86 -1.59 -19.21
CA SER A 542 -15.93 -0.67 -18.79
C SER A 542 -16.61 -1.06 -17.47
N ALA A 543 -16.41 -2.29 -17.00
CA ALA A 543 -16.87 -2.73 -15.69
C ALA A 543 -15.90 -2.36 -14.56
N VAL A 544 -14.68 -1.92 -14.89
CA VAL A 544 -13.73 -1.42 -13.90
C VAL A 544 -14.29 -0.15 -13.24
N GLY A 545 -14.47 -0.17 -11.92
CA GLY A 545 -15.08 0.91 -11.14
C GLY A 545 -16.61 0.99 -11.20
N ALA A 546 -17.28 -0.01 -11.80
CA ALA A 546 -18.74 -0.10 -11.80
C ALA A 546 -19.30 -0.50 -10.43
N ARG A 547 -20.54 -0.08 -10.13
CA ARG A 547 -21.23 -0.45 -8.88
C ARG A 547 -21.65 -1.92 -8.90
N SER A 548 -22.10 -2.40 -10.05
CA SER A 548 -22.34 -3.82 -10.30
C SER A 548 -22.13 -4.11 -11.78
N ALA A 549 -21.69 -5.33 -12.07
CA ALA A 549 -21.45 -5.80 -13.42
C ALA A 549 -22.02 -7.21 -13.54
N GLN A 550 -23.06 -7.37 -14.34
CA GLN A 550 -23.72 -8.66 -14.52
C GLN A 550 -23.53 -9.15 -15.95
N LEU A 551 -22.93 -10.33 -16.09
CA LEU A 551 -22.74 -11.00 -17.36
C LEU A 551 -23.88 -12.01 -17.57
N ARG A 552 -24.72 -11.81 -18.59
CA ARG A 552 -25.86 -12.69 -18.91
C ARG A 552 -25.76 -13.25 -20.32
N LEU A 553 -26.01 -14.53 -20.47
CA LEU A 553 -26.21 -15.15 -21.78
C LEU A 553 -27.64 -14.91 -22.26
N THR A 554 -27.81 -14.29 -23.42
CA THR A 554 -29.13 -13.98 -23.99
C THR A 554 -29.17 -14.27 -25.48
N ARG A 555 -30.34 -14.09 -26.11
CA ARG A 555 -30.52 -14.23 -27.56
C ARG A 555 -31.37 -13.08 -28.09
N LYS A 556 -30.90 -12.43 -29.16
CA LYS A 556 -31.65 -11.39 -29.89
C LYS A 556 -31.90 -11.88 -31.31
N GLY A 557 -33.15 -12.20 -31.61
CA GLY A 557 -33.52 -12.84 -32.88
C GLY A 557 -32.88 -14.23 -33.04
N ARG A 558 -31.97 -14.41 -34.01
CA ARG A 558 -31.21 -15.66 -34.25
C ARG A 558 -29.78 -15.64 -33.71
N THR A 559 -29.33 -14.55 -33.09
CA THR A 559 -27.94 -14.40 -32.64
C THR A 559 -27.84 -14.52 -31.12
N PRO A 560 -27.01 -15.43 -30.59
CA PRO A 560 -26.72 -15.46 -29.16
C PRO A 560 -25.78 -14.30 -28.79
N LEU A 561 -26.00 -13.72 -27.62
CA LEU A 561 -25.30 -12.55 -27.11
C LEU A 561 -24.87 -12.79 -25.67
N LEU A 562 -23.63 -12.41 -25.36
CA LEU A 562 -23.15 -12.25 -24.01
C LEU A 562 -23.34 -10.78 -23.63
N VAL A 563 -24.31 -10.51 -22.77
CA VAL A 563 -24.72 -9.17 -22.38
C VAL A 563 -24.09 -8.83 -21.05
N LEU A 564 -23.18 -7.86 -21.05
CA LEU A 564 -22.65 -7.28 -19.83
C LEU A 564 -23.47 -6.04 -19.47
N THR A 565 -24.27 -6.14 -18.42
CA THR A 565 -25.00 -5.01 -17.85
C THR A 565 -24.16 -4.41 -16.74
N ILE A 566 -23.78 -3.16 -16.92
CA ILE A 566 -22.93 -2.42 -16.00
C ILE A 566 -23.77 -1.30 -15.41
N VAL A 567 -23.89 -1.27 -14.10
CA VAL A 567 -24.56 -0.16 -13.42
C VAL A 567 -23.48 0.82 -12.98
N THR A 568 -23.53 2.02 -13.56
CA THR A 568 -22.62 3.12 -13.23
C THR A 568 -23.45 4.31 -12.74
N SER A 569 -23.09 4.89 -11.60
CA SER A 569 -23.70 6.13 -11.11
C SER A 569 -22.93 7.32 -11.69
N SER A 570 -23.65 8.27 -12.31
CA SER A 570 -23.05 9.51 -12.82
C SER A 570 -23.75 10.73 -12.24
N TRP A 571 -22.97 11.64 -11.66
CA TRP A 571 -23.44 12.93 -11.17
C TRP A 571 -23.22 14.01 -12.24
N LYS A 572 -24.27 14.76 -12.59
CA LYS A 572 -24.12 16.01 -13.35
C LYS A 572 -24.66 17.18 -12.53
N PRO A 573 -23.88 18.26 -12.31
CA PRO A 573 -24.43 19.51 -11.83
C PRO A 573 -25.43 20.05 -12.87
N ARG A 574 -26.50 20.68 -12.39
CA ARG A 574 -27.57 21.23 -13.23
C ARG A 574 -27.02 22.42 -14.03
N THR A 575 -26.87 22.28 -15.36
CA THR A 575 -26.74 23.41 -16.29
C THR A 575 -28.10 23.68 -16.91
N ASP A 576 -28.65 24.87 -16.69
CA ASP A 576 -29.95 25.27 -17.25
C ASP A 576 -29.88 25.41 -18.79
N PRO A 577 -30.90 25.00 -19.57
CA PRO A 577 -30.84 25.03 -21.04
C PRO A 577 -31.07 26.40 -21.68
N LEU A 578 -31.14 27.48 -20.90
CA LEU A 578 -31.36 28.83 -21.38
C LEU A 578 -30.23 29.72 -20.83
N GLY A 579 -29.16 29.85 -21.60
CA GLY A 579 -28.02 30.71 -21.27
C GLY A 579 -28.43 32.17 -21.17
N ILE A 580 -28.73 32.63 -19.96
CA ILE A 580 -28.88 34.05 -19.62
C ILE A 580 -28.03 34.31 -18.38
N ASP A 581 -26.87 34.93 -18.60
CA ASP A 581 -26.05 35.52 -17.55
C ASP A 581 -26.81 36.69 -16.92
N GLY A 582 -27.15 36.57 -15.64
CA GLY A 582 -27.87 37.59 -14.88
C GLY A 582 -27.02 38.17 -13.75
N ASN A 583 -26.05 39.02 -14.11
CA ASN A 583 -25.43 39.95 -13.17
C ASN A 583 -26.25 41.27 -13.19
N ASN A 584 -26.44 41.89 -12.01
CA ASN A 584 -27.19 43.14 -11.70
C ASN A 584 -28.73 43.06 -11.60
N ALA A 585 -29.28 43.32 -10.40
CA ALA A 585 -29.88 44.63 -10.05
C ALA A 585 -30.70 44.56 -8.73
N VAL A 586 -30.76 45.70 -8.07
CA VAL A 586 -31.31 45.98 -6.73
C VAL A 586 -32.80 46.41 -6.82
N SER A 587 -33.52 46.17 -5.71
CA SER A 587 -34.71 46.88 -5.16
C SER A 587 -36.14 46.60 -5.66
N ALA A 588 -37.03 46.53 -4.65
CA ALA A 588 -38.38 47.12 -4.54
C ALA A 588 -39.64 46.21 -4.49
N PHE A 589 -40.22 46.14 -3.27
CA PHE A 589 -41.65 46.11 -2.86
C PHE A 589 -42.61 44.98 -3.27
N GLY A 590 -43.38 44.49 -2.28
CA GLY A 590 -44.75 43.97 -2.44
C GLY A 590 -45.12 42.81 -1.50
N GLU A 591 -45.90 43.10 -0.46
CA GLU A 591 -46.60 42.12 0.40
C GLU A 591 -47.71 41.38 -0.37
N ASP A 592 -47.89 40.07 -0.14
CA ASP A 592 -49.24 39.49 0.07
C ASP A 592 -49.19 38.11 0.75
N HIS A 593 -50.26 37.80 1.50
CA HIS A 593 -50.46 36.66 2.39
C HIS A 593 -50.78 35.33 1.67
N GLY A 594 -50.40 34.19 2.28
CA GLY A 594 -50.95 32.88 1.89
C GLY A 594 -50.33 31.68 2.63
N ASP A 595 -51.15 31.03 3.44
CA ASP A 595 -50.91 29.87 4.30
C ASP A 595 -50.43 28.59 3.56
N GLY A 596 -49.61 27.74 4.20
CA GLY A 596 -49.29 26.40 3.67
C GLY A 596 -47.94 25.78 4.07
N LEU A 597 -47.94 25.01 5.16
CA LEU A 597 -47.16 23.78 5.45
C LEU A 597 -45.66 23.71 5.04
N MET A 598 -44.80 23.57 6.06
CA MET A 598 -43.38 23.20 5.93
C MET A 598 -43.17 21.93 5.08
N GLN A 599 -42.37 22.05 4.01
CA GLN A 599 -41.62 20.94 3.40
C GLN A 599 -40.12 21.12 3.69
N PRO A 600 -39.37 20.04 3.95
CA PRO A 600 -37.91 20.12 4.12
C PRO A 600 -37.23 20.50 2.79
N PRO A 601 -35.97 20.98 2.83
CA PRO A 601 -35.29 21.44 1.63
C PRO A 601 -35.10 20.27 0.66
N ARG A 602 -35.60 20.42 -0.57
CA ARG A 602 -35.35 19.46 -1.64
C ARG A 602 -33.89 19.58 -2.06
N ASP A 603 -33.05 18.68 -1.54
CA ASP A 603 -31.74 18.40 -2.10
C ASP A 603 -31.91 17.92 -3.55
N GLY A 604 -31.21 18.57 -4.47
CA GLY A 604 -31.58 18.65 -5.88
C GLY A 604 -30.47 18.24 -6.84
N GLY A 605 -29.57 17.36 -6.43
CA GLY A 605 -28.74 16.57 -7.34
C GLY A 605 -29.46 15.27 -7.67
N ARG A 606 -29.89 15.05 -8.92
CA ARG A 606 -30.35 13.72 -9.32
C ARG A 606 -29.12 12.85 -9.57
N ASP A 607 -28.90 11.88 -8.69
CA ASP A 607 -28.11 10.70 -9.03
C ASP A 607 -28.75 10.06 -10.25
N ARG A 608 -28.03 10.06 -11.37
CA ARG A 608 -28.47 9.39 -12.58
C ARG A 608 -27.70 8.10 -12.68
N GLU A 609 -28.34 7.02 -12.23
CA GLU A 609 -27.94 5.67 -12.57
C GLU A 609 -27.95 5.53 -14.10
N THR A 610 -26.76 5.28 -14.63
CA THR A 610 -26.54 5.00 -16.03
C THR A 610 -26.26 3.51 -16.13
N VAL A 611 -27.27 2.77 -16.59
CA VAL A 611 -27.13 1.37 -16.94
C VAL A 611 -26.52 1.31 -18.34
N ILE A 612 -25.27 0.84 -18.41
CA ILE A 612 -24.56 0.60 -19.66
C ILE A 612 -24.69 -0.89 -19.98
N THR A 613 -25.41 -1.19 -21.04
CA THR A 613 -25.53 -2.57 -21.53
C THR A 613 -24.62 -2.76 -22.73
N GLN A 614 -23.64 -3.66 -22.61
CA GLN A 614 -22.79 -4.06 -23.72
C GLN A 614 -23.20 -5.43 -24.24
N GLU A 615 -23.69 -5.46 -25.47
CA GLU A 615 -24.02 -6.69 -26.18
C GLU A 615 -22.77 -7.20 -26.93
N ILE A 616 -22.21 -8.33 -26.48
CA ILE A 616 -21.10 -9.00 -27.17
C ILE A 616 -21.70 -10.15 -28.01
N PRO A 617 -21.62 -10.10 -29.35
CA PRO A 617 -22.03 -11.22 -30.19
C PRO A 617 -21.10 -12.42 -29.94
N ILE A 618 -21.71 -13.57 -29.71
CA ILE A 618 -21.01 -14.84 -29.44
C ILE A 618 -21.54 -15.92 -30.38
N ARG A 619 -20.87 -17.07 -30.43
CA ARG A 619 -21.46 -18.30 -30.95
C ARG A 619 -21.55 -19.36 -29.86
N LEU A 620 -22.71 -19.98 -29.74
CA LEU A 620 -22.87 -21.19 -28.92
C LEU A 620 -22.33 -22.38 -29.71
N LEU A 621 -21.38 -23.09 -29.12
CA LEU A 621 -20.78 -24.26 -29.72
C LEU A 621 -21.45 -25.52 -29.19
N HIS A 622 -21.91 -26.39 -30.09
CA HIS A 622 -22.44 -27.70 -29.72
C HIS A 622 -21.30 -28.61 -29.23
N GLN A 623 -21.58 -29.53 -28.30
CA GLN A 623 -20.56 -30.39 -27.67
C GLN A 623 -19.66 -31.10 -28.71
N SER A 624 -20.23 -31.61 -29.80
CA SER A 624 -19.47 -32.24 -30.89
C SER A 624 -18.50 -31.32 -31.63
N ALA A 625 -18.73 -30.00 -31.63
CA ALA A 625 -17.80 -29.02 -32.20
C ALA A 625 -16.61 -28.72 -31.27
N VAL A 626 -16.73 -29.09 -29.98
CA VAL A 626 -15.74 -28.84 -28.92
C VAL A 626 -15.03 -30.13 -28.49
N GLU A 627 -15.49 -31.30 -28.96
CA GLU A 627 -14.84 -32.60 -28.71
C GLU A 627 -13.38 -32.65 -29.18
N GLY A 628 -13.05 -31.91 -30.25
CA GLY A 628 -11.67 -31.75 -30.72
C GLY A 628 -10.86 -30.65 -30.01
N LEU A 629 -11.46 -29.94 -29.06
CA LEU A 629 -10.86 -28.80 -28.35
C LEU A 629 -10.49 -29.21 -26.92
N HIS A 630 -9.47 -30.04 -26.85
CA HIS A 630 -8.88 -30.47 -25.59
C HIS A 630 -7.51 -29.83 -25.40
N GLU A 631 -7.01 -29.86 -24.17
CA GLU A 631 -5.62 -29.51 -23.89
C GLU A 631 -4.68 -30.33 -24.78
N PRO A 632 -3.70 -29.72 -25.45
CA PRO A 632 -2.77 -30.45 -26.30
C PRO A 632 -2.06 -31.56 -25.51
N HIS A 633 -2.26 -32.81 -25.89
CA HIS A 633 -1.52 -33.93 -25.31
C HIS A 633 -0.08 -33.86 -25.80
N CYS A 634 0.82 -33.45 -24.93
CA CYS A 634 2.25 -33.39 -25.19
C CYS A 634 2.97 -34.58 -24.56
N ARG A 635 4.06 -35.02 -25.20
CA ARG A 635 5.01 -35.93 -24.55
C ARG A 635 5.66 -35.23 -23.36
N GLU A 636 6.17 -36.02 -22.41
CA GLU A 636 6.91 -35.46 -21.27
C GLU A 636 8.08 -34.58 -21.75
N PRO A 637 8.34 -33.46 -21.04
CA PRO A 637 9.36 -32.51 -21.46
C PRO A 637 10.76 -33.07 -21.29
N ASP A 638 11.60 -32.84 -22.30
CA ASP A 638 13.02 -33.18 -22.26
C ASP A 638 13.77 -32.26 -21.29
N VAL A 639 13.35 -31.00 -21.15
CA VAL A 639 13.93 -30.04 -20.20
C VAL A 639 12.85 -29.14 -19.62
N HIS A 640 12.88 -28.88 -18.32
CA HIS A 640 12.02 -27.88 -17.66
C HIS A 640 12.87 -26.89 -16.86
N ILE A 641 12.66 -25.59 -17.07
CA ILE A 641 13.52 -24.53 -16.52
C ILE A 641 12.70 -23.30 -16.16
N ILE A 642 13.03 -22.64 -15.04
CA ILE A 642 12.45 -21.34 -14.70
C ILE A 642 13.10 -20.28 -15.58
N LEU A 643 12.29 -19.57 -16.36
CA LEU A 643 12.79 -18.52 -17.25
C LEU A 643 13.29 -17.30 -16.44
N PRO A 644 14.33 -16.61 -16.95
CA PRO A 644 14.69 -15.28 -16.45
C PRO A 644 13.57 -14.27 -16.79
N SER A 645 13.73 -13.03 -16.32
CA SER A 645 12.76 -11.96 -16.56
C SER A 645 12.27 -11.92 -18.02
N LEU A 646 10.96 -12.13 -18.22
CA LEU A 646 10.37 -12.09 -19.55
C LEU A 646 10.54 -10.72 -20.20
N ALA A 647 10.66 -9.63 -19.42
CA ALA A 647 10.98 -8.30 -19.94
C ALA A 647 12.41 -8.23 -20.51
N GLN A 648 13.39 -8.86 -19.86
CA GLN A 648 14.76 -8.97 -20.38
C GLN A 648 14.82 -9.84 -21.63
N LEU A 649 14.15 -11.01 -21.61
CA LEU A 649 14.01 -11.88 -22.77
C LEU A 649 13.35 -11.15 -23.95
N LYS A 650 12.34 -10.32 -23.67
CA LYS A 650 11.67 -9.49 -24.68
C LYS A 650 12.60 -8.47 -25.29
N ALA A 651 13.34 -7.73 -24.47
CA ALA A 651 14.29 -6.74 -24.96
C ALA A 651 15.39 -7.35 -25.85
N ILE A 652 15.84 -8.58 -25.55
CA ILE A 652 16.83 -9.30 -26.37
C ILE A 652 16.17 -9.84 -27.65
N SER A 653 15.02 -10.49 -27.54
CA SER A 653 14.25 -11.00 -28.68
C SER A 653 13.89 -9.90 -29.69
N ASP A 654 13.40 -8.75 -29.21
CA ASP A 654 13.02 -7.61 -30.05
C ASP A 654 14.26 -7.04 -30.77
N ARG A 655 15.45 -7.03 -30.12
CA ARG A 655 16.71 -6.63 -30.75
C ARG A 655 17.14 -7.62 -31.84
N PHE A 656 17.09 -8.93 -31.59
CA PHE A 656 17.43 -9.96 -32.57
C PHE A 656 16.53 -9.90 -33.80
N THR A 657 15.22 -9.75 -33.56
CA THR A 657 14.19 -9.58 -34.60
C THR A 657 14.47 -8.35 -35.46
N LYS A 658 14.80 -7.19 -34.85
CA LYS A 658 15.15 -5.95 -35.58
C LYS A 658 16.41 -6.12 -36.42
N LEU A 659 17.45 -6.76 -35.90
CA LEU A 659 18.70 -7.01 -36.61
C LEU A 659 18.47 -7.89 -37.85
N ALA A 660 17.71 -8.97 -37.73
CA ALA A 660 17.36 -9.84 -38.85
C ALA A 660 16.56 -9.10 -39.95
N VAL A 661 15.59 -8.27 -39.58
CA VAL A 661 14.80 -7.49 -40.54
C VAL A 661 15.65 -6.41 -41.23
N SER A 662 16.58 -5.76 -40.52
CA SER A 662 17.45 -4.75 -41.12
C SER A 662 18.40 -5.31 -42.18
N ASN A 663 18.90 -6.53 -42.00
CA ASN A 663 19.78 -7.21 -42.95
C ASN A 663 19.06 -7.68 -44.22
N SER A 664 17.77 -8.00 -44.12
CA SER A 664 16.96 -8.37 -45.30
C SER A 664 16.71 -7.20 -46.26
N LYS A 665 16.83 -5.94 -45.80
CA LYS A 665 16.67 -4.74 -46.64
C LYS A 665 17.93 -4.31 -47.38
N SER A 666 19.12 -4.76 -46.98
CA SER A 666 20.40 -4.34 -47.59
C SER A 666 20.83 -5.17 -48.80
N ASN A 667 20.19 -6.33 -49.06
CA ASN A 667 20.60 -7.28 -50.12
C ASN A 667 19.85 -7.15 -51.47
N GLY A 668 19.20 -6.02 -51.75
CA GLY A 668 18.87 -5.62 -53.13
C GLY A 668 17.94 -6.52 -53.96
N GLN A 669 17.16 -7.43 -53.37
CA GLN A 669 16.07 -8.12 -54.09
C GLN A 669 14.75 -7.37 -53.88
N GLY A 670 14.14 -6.94 -54.99
CA GLY A 670 12.82 -6.31 -55.01
C GLY A 670 11.69 -7.23 -54.54
N PRO A 671 10.49 -6.70 -54.27
CA PRO A 671 9.43 -7.41 -53.56
C PRO A 671 8.67 -8.36 -54.49
N LEU A 672 9.26 -9.52 -54.80
CA LEU A 672 8.54 -10.62 -55.44
C LEU A 672 8.85 -11.93 -54.70
N SER A 673 7.79 -12.44 -54.04
CA SER A 673 7.61 -13.80 -53.48
C SER A 673 8.52 -14.30 -52.35
N SER A 674 8.32 -13.77 -51.13
CA SER A 674 8.40 -14.61 -49.91
C SER A 674 7.36 -14.16 -48.88
N SER A 675 6.11 -14.52 -49.15
CA SER A 675 5.02 -14.44 -48.19
C SER A 675 5.27 -15.34 -46.97
N ALA A 676 5.02 -14.79 -45.77
CA ALA A 676 4.44 -15.44 -44.58
C ALA A 676 5.29 -15.66 -43.31
N PHE A 677 6.62 -15.67 -43.31
CA PHE A 677 7.37 -16.06 -42.08
C PHE A 677 8.16 -14.90 -41.44
N GLY A 678 7.97 -14.66 -40.14
CA GLY A 678 8.79 -13.73 -39.35
C GLY A 678 10.19 -14.31 -39.09
N PRO A 679 11.10 -13.54 -38.47
CA PRO A 679 12.43 -14.04 -38.12
C PRO A 679 12.28 -15.20 -37.13
N LYS A 680 12.84 -16.36 -37.50
CA LYS A 680 12.83 -17.58 -36.67
C LYS A 680 13.89 -17.45 -35.58
N LEU A 681 13.44 -17.43 -34.34
CA LEU A 681 14.30 -17.50 -33.15
C LEU A 681 14.51 -18.97 -32.79
N GLU A 682 15.69 -19.26 -32.28
CA GLU A 682 16.08 -20.57 -31.78
C GLU A 682 16.26 -20.46 -30.27
N MET A 683 15.49 -21.25 -29.52
CA MET A 683 15.63 -21.36 -28.07
C MET A 683 16.10 -22.75 -27.71
N SER A 684 17.00 -22.84 -26.74
CA SER A 684 17.48 -24.11 -26.22
C SER A 684 17.77 -24.02 -24.74
N ALA A 685 17.56 -25.09 -24.00
CA ALA A 685 17.82 -25.17 -22.56
C ALA A 685 18.34 -26.55 -22.17
N ASN A 686 18.94 -26.66 -20.99
CA ASN A 686 19.39 -27.93 -20.41
C ASN A 686 18.89 -28.12 -18.97
N MET A 687 19.11 -29.31 -18.42
CA MET A 687 18.78 -29.67 -17.02
C MET A 687 19.87 -29.24 -16.01
N HIS A 688 20.79 -28.36 -16.43
CA HIS A 688 21.90 -27.81 -15.63
C HIS A 688 21.77 -26.29 -15.48
N GLY A 689 20.55 -25.77 -15.55
CA GLY A 689 20.26 -24.35 -15.31
C GLY A 689 20.74 -23.39 -16.40
N SER A 690 20.89 -23.84 -17.64
CA SER A 690 21.28 -22.98 -18.76
C SER A 690 20.17 -22.82 -19.80
N LEU A 691 20.01 -21.60 -20.30
CA LEU A 691 19.07 -21.21 -21.35
C LEU A 691 19.84 -20.43 -22.42
N LYS A 692 19.54 -20.67 -23.69
CA LYS A 692 20.13 -19.98 -24.83
C LYS A 692 19.03 -19.54 -25.79
N LEU A 693 19.07 -18.27 -26.17
CA LEU A 693 18.22 -17.69 -27.21
C LEU A 693 19.14 -17.21 -28.32
N GLY A 694 18.86 -17.60 -29.56
CA GLY A 694 19.67 -17.23 -30.71
C GLY A 694 18.84 -16.94 -31.95
N ILE A 695 19.50 -16.32 -32.92
CA ILE A 695 18.99 -16.15 -34.27
C ILE A 695 20.11 -16.50 -35.25
N ALA A 696 19.75 -17.25 -36.29
CA ALA A 696 20.66 -17.60 -37.38
C ALA A 696 20.01 -17.17 -38.70
N THR A 697 20.74 -16.37 -39.47
CA THR A 697 20.42 -15.93 -40.83
C THR A 697 21.68 -16.13 -41.68
N ASP A 698 21.55 -16.08 -43.01
CA ASP A 698 22.65 -16.30 -43.95
C ASP A 698 23.87 -15.39 -43.69
N SER A 699 23.64 -14.21 -43.11
CA SER A 699 24.67 -13.19 -42.88
C SER A 699 25.03 -12.98 -41.40
N LEU A 700 24.29 -13.59 -40.46
CA LEU A 700 24.41 -13.27 -39.03
C LEU A 700 23.97 -14.43 -38.14
N ARG A 701 24.83 -14.82 -37.20
CA ARG A 701 24.51 -15.76 -36.11
C ARG A 701 24.83 -15.09 -34.78
N ILE A 702 23.80 -14.83 -33.97
CA ILE A 702 23.95 -14.25 -32.63
C ILE A 702 23.19 -15.13 -31.65
N SER A 703 23.76 -15.35 -30.46
CA SER A 703 23.06 -15.96 -29.34
C SER A 703 23.39 -15.29 -28.01
N SER A 704 22.40 -15.24 -27.12
CA SER A 704 22.54 -14.89 -25.71
C SER A 704 22.33 -16.14 -24.86
N VAL A 705 23.14 -16.30 -23.81
CA VAL A 705 23.08 -17.43 -22.87
C VAL A 705 22.86 -16.90 -21.46
N TRP A 706 22.00 -17.59 -20.71
CA TRP A 706 21.77 -17.41 -19.29
C TRP A 706 22.18 -18.70 -18.57
N THR A 707 22.86 -18.57 -17.44
CA THR A 707 23.35 -19.68 -16.62
C THR A 707 22.90 -19.49 -15.18
N GLY A 708 22.87 -20.57 -14.38
CA GLY A 708 22.45 -20.52 -12.98
C GLY A 708 20.94 -20.37 -12.78
N LEU A 709 20.15 -20.77 -13.78
CA LEU A 709 18.69 -20.87 -13.67
C LEU A 709 18.30 -22.16 -12.93
N VAL A 710 17.08 -22.18 -12.39
CA VAL A 710 16.58 -23.30 -11.59
C VAL A 710 15.75 -24.23 -12.46
N ASN A 711 16.05 -25.53 -12.41
CA ASN A 711 15.18 -26.58 -12.92
C ASN A 711 14.30 -27.07 -11.74
N PRO A 712 12.98 -26.81 -11.73
CA PRO A 712 12.12 -27.17 -10.61
C PRO A 712 11.99 -28.70 -10.46
N PRO A 713 11.89 -29.25 -9.25
CA PRO A 713 11.66 -30.68 -9.05
C PRO A 713 10.28 -31.09 -9.57
N LEU A 714 10.17 -32.30 -10.12
CA LEU A 714 8.90 -32.89 -10.54
C LEU A 714 8.11 -33.35 -9.29
N ASP A 715 6.81 -33.07 -9.25
CA ASP A 715 5.94 -33.46 -8.13
C ASP A 715 5.59 -34.97 -8.20
N PRO A 716 5.93 -35.77 -7.17
CA PRO A 716 5.67 -37.22 -7.14
C PRO A 716 4.17 -37.58 -7.21
N ASN A 717 3.28 -36.70 -6.76
CA ASN A 717 1.84 -37.00 -6.67
C ASN A 717 1.09 -36.83 -8.00
N GLN A 718 1.71 -36.21 -9.01
CA GLN A 718 1.14 -36.02 -10.35
C GLN A 718 1.59 -37.09 -11.36
N MET A 719 2.46 -38.00 -10.96
CA MET A 719 3.03 -39.04 -11.83
C MET A 719 2.34 -40.38 -11.61
N GLY A 720 1.90 -41.01 -12.71
CA GLY A 720 1.43 -42.41 -12.69
C GLY A 720 2.59 -43.39 -12.44
N ASP A 721 2.31 -44.69 -12.57
CA ASP A 721 3.18 -45.85 -12.29
C ASP A 721 4.51 -45.94 -13.09
N THR A 722 5.01 -44.84 -13.67
CA THR A 722 6.22 -44.78 -14.48
C THR A 722 7.47 -44.62 -13.60
N ASP A 723 8.49 -45.42 -13.86
CA ASP A 723 9.75 -45.42 -13.11
C ASP A 723 10.52 -44.08 -13.32
N MET A 724 10.87 -43.38 -12.22
CA MET A 724 11.48 -42.03 -12.24
C MET A 724 12.78 -41.96 -13.05
N ASP A 725 13.49 -43.08 -13.18
CA ASP A 725 14.76 -43.19 -13.90
C ASP A 725 14.64 -43.24 -15.43
N GLU A 726 13.43 -43.44 -15.97
CA GLU A 726 13.18 -43.52 -17.42
C GLU A 726 12.72 -42.19 -18.05
N LEU A 727 12.51 -41.16 -17.22
CA LEU A 727 12.01 -39.86 -17.67
C LEU A 727 12.97 -39.18 -18.66
N PRO A 728 12.47 -38.54 -19.75
CA PRO A 728 13.29 -37.82 -20.72
C PRO A 728 14.18 -36.75 -20.07
N SER A 729 13.70 -36.09 -19.03
CA SER A 729 14.45 -35.05 -18.31
C SER A 729 15.64 -35.59 -17.51
N GLU A 730 15.52 -36.76 -16.87
CA GLU A 730 16.65 -37.42 -16.19
C GLU A 730 17.68 -37.94 -17.20
N ARG A 731 17.23 -38.42 -18.36
CA ARG A 731 18.12 -38.78 -19.47
C ARG A 731 18.92 -37.57 -19.95
N MET A 732 18.27 -36.42 -20.16
CA MET A 732 18.94 -35.17 -20.57
C MET A 732 19.92 -34.67 -19.48
N ARG A 733 19.59 -34.86 -18.20
CA ARG A 733 20.49 -34.55 -17.08
C ARG A 733 21.76 -35.41 -17.11
N ARG A 734 21.64 -36.71 -17.39
CA ARG A 734 22.78 -37.65 -17.55
C ARG A 734 23.63 -37.30 -18.77
N LEU A 735 23.00 -37.05 -19.92
CA LEU A 735 23.70 -36.69 -21.16
C LEU A 735 24.48 -35.37 -21.07
N GLY A 736 24.09 -34.45 -20.19
CA GLY A 736 24.83 -33.21 -19.94
C GLY A 736 25.91 -33.30 -18.85
N ALA A 737 26.04 -34.44 -18.16
CA ALA A 737 26.88 -34.55 -16.96
C ALA A 737 28.39 -34.66 -17.24
N GLU A 738 28.80 -35.12 -18.43
CA GLU A 738 30.22 -35.37 -18.76
C GLU A 738 31.00 -34.06 -19.06
N ALA A 739 30.32 -32.93 -19.24
CA ALA A 739 30.94 -31.64 -19.59
C ALA A 739 30.34 -30.41 -18.86
N ASN A 740 29.90 -30.55 -17.60
CA ASN A 740 29.29 -29.45 -16.83
C ASN A 740 28.09 -28.77 -17.54
N GLY A 741 27.32 -29.51 -18.34
CA GLY A 741 26.14 -29.01 -19.05
C GLY A 741 26.40 -28.34 -20.41
N ASP A 742 27.64 -28.24 -20.88
CA ASP A 742 27.98 -27.61 -22.17
C ASP A 742 27.93 -28.57 -23.38
N GLU A 743 27.72 -29.87 -23.14
CA GLU A 743 27.60 -30.85 -24.22
C GLU A 743 26.27 -30.70 -24.96
N GLU A 744 26.32 -30.48 -26.29
CA GLU A 744 25.15 -30.19 -27.13
C GLU A 744 24.09 -31.31 -27.07
N ALA A 745 24.50 -32.55 -26.75
CA ALA A 745 23.61 -33.69 -26.55
C ALA A 745 22.65 -33.54 -25.35
N GLY A 746 22.99 -32.70 -24.35
CA GLY A 746 22.17 -32.40 -23.19
C GLY A 746 21.20 -31.23 -23.36
N TRP A 747 21.08 -30.65 -24.57
CA TRP A 747 20.25 -29.48 -24.84
C TRP A 747 18.97 -29.82 -25.60
N ALA A 748 17.82 -29.40 -25.05
CA ALA A 748 16.55 -29.41 -25.78
C ALA A 748 16.42 -28.11 -26.58
N LYS A 749 16.03 -28.19 -27.85
CA LYS A 749 15.99 -27.05 -28.77
C LYS A 749 14.63 -26.91 -29.44
N VAL A 750 14.17 -25.68 -29.63
CA VAL A 750 12.88 -25.34 -30.26
C VAL A 750 13.06 -24.11 -31.14
N ARG A 751 12.32 -24.04 -32.25
CA ARG A 751 12.33 -22.88 -33.17
C ARG A 751 10.98 -22.20 -33.12
N ILE A 752 10.97 -20.89 -32.86
CA ILE A 752 9.76 -20.11 -32.64
C ILE A 752 9.76 -18.83 -33.49
N ASP A 753 8.59 -18.31 -33.83
CA ASP A 753 8.46 -17.07 -34.59
C ASP A 753 8.64 -15.87 -33.66
N GLY A 754 9.51 -14.92 -34.03
CA GLY A 754 9.81 -13.77 -33.19
C GLY A 754 8.62 -12.85 -32.89
N LYS A 755 7.62 -12.76 -33.79
CA LYS A 755 6.41 -11.95 -33.54
C LYS A 755 5.46 -12.65 -32.56
N ASP A 756 5.34 -13.97 -32.66
CA ASP A 756 4.53 -14.77 -31.73
C ASP A 756 5.16 -14.79 -30.35
N TRP A 757 6.47 -15.05 -30.30
CA TRP A 757 7.26 -14.97 -29.08
C TRP A 757 7.17 -13.59 -28.41
N GLY A 758 7.25 -12.51 -29.21
CA GLY A 758 7.10 -11.15 -28.71
C GLY A 758 5.73 -10.84 -28.08
N ARG A 759 4.66 -11.52 -28.52
CA ARG A 759 3.31 -11.46 -27.93
C ARG A 759 3.25 -12.24 -26.62
N VAL A 760 3.74 -13.49 -26.62
CA VAL A 760 3.79 -14.34 -25.40
C VAL A 760 4.59 -13.66 -24.29
N LEU A 761 5.72 -13.04 -24.60
CA LEU A 761 6.54 -12.34 -23.61
C LEU A 761 5.88 -11.09 -23.01
N SER A 762 4.87 -10.52 -23.67
CA SER A 762 4.13 -9.36 -23.12
C SER A 762 3.30 -9.71 -21.88
N VAL A 763 3.08 -11.01 -21.65
CA VAL A 763 2.38 -11.60 -20.49
C VAL A 763 3.22 -11.54 -19.22
N GLY A 764 4.53 -11.33 -19.31
CA GLY A 764 5.44 -11.20 -18.15
C GLY A 764 5.12 -10.10 -17.14
N ARG A 765 4.11 -9.26 -17.42
CA ARG A 765 3.52 -8.32 -16.45
C ARG A 765 2.62 -8.99 -15.41
N LEU A 766 2.17 -10.21 -15.66
CA LEU A 766 1.29 -10.98 -14.77
C LEU A 766 2.02 -11.62 -13.60
N SER A 767 3.15 -12.25 -13.89
CA SER A 767 3.88 -13.03 -12.91
C SER A 767 5.38 -13.08 -13.19
N PRO A 768 6.21 -13.04 -12.13
CA PRO A 768 7.64 -13.28 -12.25
C PRO A 768 8.01 -14.76 -12.38
N LYS A 769 7.11 -15.71 -12.05
CA LYS A 769 7.41 -17.16 -12.08
C LYS A 769 6.84 -17.77 -13.36
N VAL A 770 7.73 -18.12 -14.29
CA VAL A 770 7.38 -18.79 -15.55
C VAL A 770 8.25 -20.01 -15.72
N VAL A 771 7.63 -21.18 -15.80
CA VAL A 771 8.32 -22.45 -16.08
C VAL A 771 8.19 -22.74 -17.56
N ALA A 772 9.32 -22.94 -18.23
CA ALA A 772 9.38 -23.34 -19.63
C ALA A 772 9.75 -24.82 -19.73
N CYS A 773 8.89 -25.59 -20.40
CA CYS A 773 9.06 -27.00 -20.68
C CYS A 773 9.37 -27.18 -22.18
N PHE A 774 10.60 -27.60 -22.46
CA PHE A 774 11.11 -27.83 -23.80
C PHE A 774 10.90 -29.28 -24.20
N ILE A 775 10.27 -29.46 -25.36
CA ILE A 775 10.12 -30.74 -26.04
C ILE A 775 10.95 -30.61 -27.32
N HIS A 776 12.15 -31.20 -27.30
CA HIS A 776 13.18 -31.09 -28.33
C HIS A 776 12.58 -31.25 -29.73
N GLU A 777 12.83 -30.23 -30.55
CA GLU A 777 12.42 -30.06 -31.94
C GLU A 777 10.89 -30.09 -32.19
N THR A 778 10.07 -30.20 -31.13
CA THR A 778 8.63 -30.43 -31.22
C THR A 778 7.82 -29.23 -30.72
N ALA A 779 8.02 -28.82 -29.47
CA ALA A 779 7.19 -27.79 -28.85
C ALA A 779 7.85 -27.14 -27.62
N LEU A 780 7.39 -25.95 -27.29
CA LEU A 780 7.70 -25.22 -26.06
C LEU A 780 6.40 -24.96 -25.32
N VAL A 781 6.30 -25.47 -24.10
CA VAL A 781 5.17 -25.24 -23.20
C VAL A 781 5.59 -24.26 -22.11
N LEU A 782 4.85 -23.16 -21.92
CA LEU A 782 5.11 -22.22 -20.83
C LEU A 782 3.98 -22.25 -19.81
N TYR A 783 4.32 -22.49 -18.55
CA TYR A 783 3.42 -22.36 -17.41
C TYR A 783 3.67 -21.00 -16.74
N VAL A 784 2.71 -20.08 -16.87
CA VAL A 784 2.74 -18.75 -16.25
C VAL A 784 1.80 -18.77 -15.06
N TYR A 785 2.37 -18.90 -13.86
CA TYR A 785 1.61 -18.96 -12.62
C TYR A 785 1.15 -17.57 -12.21
N LEU A 786 -0.15 -17.32 -12.22
CA LEU A 786 -0.71 -16.04 -11.81
C LEU A 786 -0.58 -15.89 -10.30
N ARG A 787 -0.08 -14.72 -9.85
CA ARG A 787 -0.19 -14.35 -8.44
C ARG A 787 -1.65 -13.99 -8.16
N GLY A 788 -2.42 -14.97 -7.68
CA GLY A 788 -3.82 -14.75 -7.32
C GLY A 788 -4.74 -15.98 -7.34
N GLY A 789 -4.21 -17.19 -7.18
CA GLY A 789 -5.03 -18.38 -6.94
C GLY A 789 -5.42 -18.45 -5.47
N TYR A 790 -6.70 -18.23 -5.19
CA TYR A 790 -7.27 -17.97 -3.88
C TYR A 790 -7.49 -19.21 -2.99
N SER A 791 -7.06 -20.40 -3.43
CA SER A 791 -7.30 -21.71 -2.82
C SER A 791 -6.03 -22.54 -2.53
N GLY A 792 -4.83 -21.98 -2.72
CA GLY A 792 -3.59 -22.76 -2.66
C GLY A 792 -3.29 -23.54 -3.95
N GLU A 793 -4.24 -23.62 -4.90
CA GLU A 793 -3.98 -24.02 -6.27
C GLU A 793 -3.47 -22.81 -7.07
N GLU A 794 -2.22 -22.85 -7.55
CA GLU A 794 -1.65 -21.79 -8.37
C GLU A 794 -2.39 -21.73 -9.73
N SER A 795 -3.30 -20.76 -9.92
CA SER A 795 -3.93 -20.49 -11.22
C SER A 795 -2.86 -20.31 -12.30
N CYS A 796 -2.87 -21.16 -13.33
CA CYS A 796 -1.82 -21.19 -14.35
C CYS A 796 -2.36 -20.87 -15.75
N LEU A 797 -1.67 -19.98 -16.46
CA LEU A 797 -1.83 -19.82 -17.91
C LEU A 797 -0.79 -20.69 -18.62
N THR A 798 -1.25 -21.62 -19.44
CA THR A 798 -0.39 -22.53 -20.20
C THR A 798 -0.33 -22.12 -21.66
N TYR A 799 0.87 -21.87 -22.17
CA TYR A 799 1.12 -21.50 -23.56
C TYR A 799 1.75 -22.66 -24.29
N TYR A 800 1.16 -23.06 -25.41
CA TYR A 800 1.65 -24.14 -26.27
C TYR A 800 2.18 -23.55 -27.58
N ILE A 801 3.49 -23.62 -27.75
CA ILE A 801 4.18 -23.08 -28.92
C ILE A 801 4.77 -24.24 -29.71
N ASN A 802 4.25 -24.50 -30.90
CA ASN A 802 4.81 -25.52 -31.78
C ASN A 802 6.16 -25.06 -32.34
N SER A 803 7.14 -25.96 -32.33
CA SER A 803 8.43 -25.73 -32.99
C SER A 803 8.25 -25.84 -34.50
N TYR A 804 8.83 -24.92 -35.26
CA TYR A 804 8.85 -25.05 -36.72
C TYR A 804 9.79 -26.17 -37.16
N ALA A 805 9.30 -27.04 -38.04
CA ALA A 805 10.15 -27.96 -38.80
C ALA A 805 11.09 -27.19 -39.74
N THR A 806 12.27 -27.76 -39.97
CA THR A 806 13.27 -27.27 -40.93
C THR A 806 12.79 -27.33 -42.36
#